data_AF-A0A8H5GPD0-F1
#
_entry.id   AF-A0A8H5GPD0-F1
#
_cell.length_a   1.000
_cell.length_b   1.000
_cell.length_c   1.000
_cell.angle_alpha   90.00
_cell.angle_beta   90.00
_cell.angle_gamma   90.00
#
_symmetry.space_group_name_H-M   'P 1'
#
loop_
_entity.id
_entity.type
_entity.pdbx_description
1 polymer ?
#
loop_
_entity_poly.entity_id
_entity_poly.type
_entity_poly.pdbx_seq_one_letter_code
_entity_poly.pdbx_strand_id
1 'polypeptide(L)'
;MSLRAALFRLGRTLPRNHYRHPHLLTRLPAPLTRFIVLTGHNEVGHSKLQNCRGELKKSPGQLEVIHRYYPALVWQISQARSLNPEDSPSTSQEIYGIRVQDILSREKFEVMLDALATSGRPIDLQLIDDILTGMADVFQVPPDSQTHSIIIRRLIQRKNMQTIHRWLQNMPKKPGGVIPTLEHYHMFLEACPEFASIKFMRNLVQSMWKAGFVPNTETYKIFVRGAWKMTENKSPAALVIPILHDMRDAGTPHDPDFLQFLESLYSTAGLDRYALDVVVAYNSVYEYAVGPEQVLENQWISRLSDGSQNFKTRLQTYGDYVQQGGSPSSNIFSALLRGCYTVSNMEMIADTLGMDPTTQNWNTLITNNVKAGQLENALVIYQQALAAGVQPEASVVGPILKGIFNSDKAPSEALADHGLDVYTEFCSNALPETSPLDLEIHQMMLKALSKLQDTNLTEIIMKELKARDVPISSMVTSMILTEMNQASAYQGALEVYKAYRFGLDAQGYEQVLEGFCLFCLQQNFHVPPLTIYFSIVKDMKTAGFPATSSVYIIILRLLGRAGTLSHRRVEYRVLSGKLVAATKRVHDLITLESSFFPDTRLWNQLLDTYSRLDCHADVLRLWDQMYTWRRYDNDTVSTVFQTCRRFGSLRFTRETYERLRKRNFRFSLDNWNSYIAALCTVGDLNTALKALCVEMTANGVKPEVRTANIILHQESLKGTALRSQMFSRIQKHQPELYEELKAQARPNTEDGGDLESS
;
A
#
# COMPACT_ATOMS: atom_id res chain seq x y z
N MET A 1 19.17 18.56 39.62
CA MET A 1 18.26 19.61 40.12
C MET A 1 19.06 20.87 40.37
N SER A 2 18.65 22.10 40.11
CA SER A 2 17.51 22.67 39.38
C SER A 2 17.83 24.17 39.39
N LEU A 3 18.24 24.72 38.23
CA LEU A 3 18.62 26.12 38.05
C LEU A 3 17.36 26.98 37.83
N ARG A 4 16.41 26.87 38.78
CA ARG A 4 15.07 27.48 38.72
C ARG A 4 14.73 28.36 39.92
N ALA A 5 15.71 28.77 40.74
CA ALA A 5 15.44 29.59 41.93
C ALA A 5 16.55 30.60 42.26
N ALA A 6 17.16 31.20 41.22
CA ALA A 6 18.01 32.39 41.37
C ALA A 6 17.53 33.50 40.43
N LEU A 7 16.23 33.80 40.51
CA LEU A 7 15.72 35.13 40.16
C LEU A 7 15.94 36.05 41.37
N PHE A 8 15.90 37.36 41.10
CA PHE A 8 15.86 38.46 42.06
C PHE A 8 17.18 38.88 42.70
N ARG A 9 18.02 39.62 41.96
CA ARG A 9 18.50 40.92 42.47
C ARG A 9 18.57 41.94 41.33
N LEU A 10 17.91 43.06 41.60
CA LEU A 10 17.97 44.37 40.93
C LEU A 10 17.06 44.54 39.72
N GLY A 11 15.78 44.80 40.04
CA GLY A 11 14.84 45.48 39.15
C GLY A 11 15.01 47.00 39.14
N ARG A 12 14.02 47.63 38.47
CA ARG A 12 13.79 49.07 38.19
C ARG A 12 14.42 49.54 36.89
N THR A 13 13.80 50.33 36.00
CA THR A 13 12.46 50.94 35.83
C THR A 13 12.42 51.50 34.38
N LEU A 14 11.20 51.63 33.83
CA LEU A 14 10.69 52.38 32.63
C LEU A 14 11.48 53.65 32.17
N PRO A 15 11.26 54.30 30.97
CA PRO A 15 10.04 54.36 30.14
C PRO A 15 10.21 54.55 28.58
N ARG A 16 9.07 54.85 27.94
CA ARG A 16 8.69 55.27 26.57
C ARG A 16 9.47 56.45 25.91
N ASN A 17 9.44 56.38 24.56
CA ASN A 17 9.19 57.43 23.54
C ASN A 17 10.32 58.33 22.96
N HIS A 18 10.28 58.35 21.61
CA HIS A 18 10.43 59.46 20.66
C HIS A 18 11.77 59.77 19.97
N TYR A 19 11.71 59.59 18.64
CA TYR A 19 12.26 60.40 17.53
C TYR A 19 13.74 60.80 17.51
N ARG A 20 14.46 60.37 16.46
CA ARG A 20 15.00 61.20 15.35
C ARG A 20 16.03 60.41 14.51
N HIS A 21 15.85 60.42 13.18
CA HIS A 21 16.95 60.26 12.21
C HIS A 21 18.05 61.32 12.50
N PRO A 22 19.35 61.16 12.12
CA PRO A 22 19.75 60.88 10.72
C PRO A 22 21.17 60.29 10.43
N HIS A 23 21.39 60.00 9.13
CA HIS A 23 22.63 60.10 8.32
C HIS A 23 23.97 59.38 8.65
N LEU A 24 24.40 58.62 7.62
CA LEU A 24 25.75 58.48 7.00
C LEU A 24 26.76 57.42 7.49
N LEU A 25 27.00 56.48 6.56
CA LEU A 25 28.30 55.98 6.03
C LEU A 25 29.31 55.29 6.95
N THR A 26 29.56 54.01 6.67
CA THR A 26 30.89 53.41 6.38
C THR A 26 30.66 52.07 5.63
N ARG A 27 30.92 51.97 4.31
CA ARG A 27 32.13 51.38 3.64
C ARG A 27 32.48 49.97 4.16
N LEU A 28 32.63 48.87 3.40
CA LEU A 28 33.02 48.48 2.02
C LEU A 28 32.82 46.91 1.92
N PRO A 29 33.12 46.15 0.82
CA PRO A 29 33.66 46.53 -0.49
C PRO A 29 32.85 46.01 -1.72
N ALA A 30 33.10 46.65 -2.87
CA ALA A 30 32.68 46.20 -4.20
C ALA A 30 33.51 45.00 -4.70
N PRO A 31 33.03 44.31 -5.77
CA PRO A 31 33.89 44.24 -6.96
C PRO A 31 33.14 44.57 -8.28
N LEU A 32 33.74 45.50 -9.01
CA LEU A 32 33.91 45.57 -10.47
C LEU A 32 32.69 45.35 -11.38
N THR A 33 31.90 46.40 -11.54
CA THR A 33 31.19 46.67 -12.80
C THR A 33 32.09 47.53 -13.71
N ARG A 34 32.62 46.93 -14.78
CA ARG A 34 33.04 47.70 -15.97
C ARG A 34 31.89 47.63 -16.97
N PHE A 35 31.26 48.78 -17.18
CA PHE A 35 30.35 49.02 -18.29
C PHE A 35 31.11 48.86 -19.62
N ILE A 36 30.58 48.03 -20.51
CA ILE A 36 30.59 48.31 -21.94
C ILE A 36 29.13 48.57 -22.28
N VAL A 37 28.82 49.83 -22.59
CA VAL A 37 27.59 50.22 -23.26
C VAL A 37 27.62 49.59 -24.64
N LEU A 38 26.77 48.59 -24.87
CA LEU A 38 26.42 48.12 -26.19
C LEU A 38 24.89 48.08 -26.26
N THR A 39 24.37 48.98 -27.08
CA THR A 39 23.02 48.98 -27.61
C THR A 39 22.69 47.60 -28.20
N GLY A 40 22.08 46.75 -27.39
CA GLY A 40 21.67 45.38 -27.74
C GLY A 40 20.79 44.71 -26.67
N HIS A 41 20.06 45.51 -25.88
CA HIS A 41 19.43 45.02 -24.64
C HIS A 41 18.21 44.11 -24.83
N ASN A 42 17.52 44.17 -25.98
CA ASN A 42 16.28 43.39 -26.17
C ASN A 42 16.53 41.92 -26.53
N GLU A 43 17.59 41.59 -27.30
CA GLU A 43 17.88 40.19 -27.70
C GLU A 43 18.50 39.36 -26.56
N VAL A 44 19.36 39.97 -25.74
CA VAL A 44 20.02 39.28 -24.62
C VAL A 44 19.03 38.97 -23.49
N GLY A 45 18.05 39.85 -23.26
CA GLY A 45 16.96 39.61 -22.31
C GLY A 45 16.06 38.44 -22.74
N HIS A 46 15.68 38.41 -24.02
CA HIS A 46 14.86 37.35 -24.60
C HIS A 46 15.55 35.96 -24.56
N SER A 47 16.83 35.90 -24.89
CA SER A 47 17.67 34.68 -24.79
C SER A 47 17.71 34.11 -23.37
N LYS A 48 17.91 34.96 -22.36
CA LYS A 48 17.97 34.52 -20.95
C LYS A 48 16.59 34.08 -20.43
N LEU A 49 15.52 34.74 -20.86
CA LEU A 49 14.15 34.37 -20.51
C LEU A 49 13.76 33.03 -21.14
N GLN A 50 14.13 32.79 -22.40
CA GLN A 50 13.94 31.48 -23.04
C GLN A 50 14.73 30.36 -22.37
N ASN A 51 15.95 30.62 -21.89
CA ASN A 51 16.74 29.65 -21.14
C ASN A 51 16.13 29.31 -19.77
N CYS A 52 15.75 30.31 -18.98
CA CYS A 52 15.05 30.11 -17.71
C CYS A 52 13.73 29.34 -17.90
N ARG A 53 12.95 29.72 -18.92
CA ARG A 53 11.72 29.01 -19.31
C ARG A 53 11.99 27.58 -19.75
N GLY A 54 13.02 27.36 -20.58
CA GLY A 54 13.37 26.05 -21.11
C GLY A 54 13.77 25.06 -20.02
N GLU A 55 14.62 25.49 -19.09
CA GLU A 55 15.08 24.65 -17.98
C GLU A 55 13.97 24.35 -16.96
N LEU A 56 13.13 25.34 -16.61
CA LEU A 56 11.95 25.11 -15.77
C LEU A 56 10.89 24.23 -16.45
N LYS A 57 10.78 24.27 -17.79
CA LYS A 57 9.86 23.40 -18.54
C LYS A 57 10.35 21.95 -18.64
N LYS A 58 11.66 21.71 -18.69
CA LYS A 58 12.26 20.38 -18.78
C LYS A 58 12.23 19.62 -17.46
N SER A 59 12.47 20.32 -16.35
CA SER A 59 12.61 19.71 -15.02
C SER A 59 11.86 20.46 -13.91
N PRO A 60 10.52 20.60 -13.99
CA PRO A 60 9.73 21.38 -13.03
C PRO A 60 9.72 20.81 -11.60
N GLY A 61 10.11 19.54 -11.40
CA GLY A 61 10.13 18.89 -10.09
C GLY A 61 11.48 18.88 -9.37
N GLN A 62 12.53 19.47 -9.95
CA GLN A 62 13.87 19.48 -9.34
C GLN A 62 14.10 20.71 -8.46
N LEU A 63 14.28 20.51 -7.15
CA LEU A 63 14.45 21.59 -6.17
C LEU A 63 15.56 22.58 -6.53
N GLU A 64 16.74 22.10 -6.97
CA GLU A 64 17.87 22.97 -7.35
C GLU A 64 17.57 23.84 -8.58
N VAL A 65 16.79 23.32 -9.52
CA VAL A 65 16.38 24.05 -10.73
C VAL A 65 15.35 25.12 -10.35
N ILE A 66 14.40 24.80 -9.47
CA ILE A 66 13.39 25.75 -9.00
C ILE A 66 14.06 26.92 -8.25
N HIS A 67 14.94 26.64 -7.28
CA HIS A 67 15.66 27.67 -6.52
C HIS A 67 16.51 28.60 -7.40
N ARG A 68 17.14 28.05 -8.45
CA ARG A 68 18.05 28.81 -9.31
C ARG A 68 17.35 29.63 -10.38
N TYR A 69 16.32 29.06 -11.03
CA TYR A 69 15.75 29.65 -12.24
C TYR A 69 14.43 30.37 -12.00
N TYR A 70 13.66 30.04 -10.95
CA TYR A 70 12.40 30.73 -10.68
C TYR A 70 12.56 32.20 -10.26
N PRO A 71 13.41 32.56 -9.27
CA PRO A 71 13.63 33.96 -8.91
C PRO A 71 14.23 34.77 -10.06
N ALA A 72 15.11 34.15 -10.86
CA ALA A 72 15.72 34.76 -12.04
C ALA A 72 14.68 35.05 -13.15
N LEU A 73 13.71 34.15 -13.32
CA LEU A 73 12.61 34.34 -14.27
C LEU A 73 11.69 35.48 -13.83
N VAL A 74 11.29 35.51 -12.56
CA VAL A 74 10.45 36.58 -11.99
C VAL A 74 11.14 37.94 -12.12
N TRP A 75 12.45 38.01 -11.85
CA TRP A 75 13.23 39.24 -12.00
C TRP A 75 13.32 39.71 -13.46
N GLN A 76 13.48 38.81 -14.42
CA GLN A 76 13.52 39.20 -15.84
C GLN A 76 12.16 39.69 -16.34
N ILE A 77 11.06 39.09 -15.88
CA ILE A 77 9.70 39.51 -16.23
C ILE A 77 9.37 40.88 -15.59
N SER A 78 9.76 41.10 -14.33
CA SER A 78 9.53 42.39 -13.65
C SER A 78 10.34 43.54 -14.27
N GLN A 79 11.59 43.27 -14.69
CA GLN A 79 12.42 44.24 -15.44
C GLN A 79 11.79 44.58 -16.80
N ALA A 80 11.29 43.58 -17.53
CA ALA A 80 10.62 43.80 -18.82
C ALA A 80 9.35 44.65 -18.69
N ARG A 81 8.60 44.53 -17.58
CA ARG A 81 7.45 45.40 -17.29
C ARG A 81 7.84 46.83 -16.91
N SER A 82 8.95 47.01 -16.18
CA SER A 82 9.42 48.35 -15.79
C SER A 82 9.89 49.23 -16.95
N LEU A 83 10.26 48.61 -18.09
CA LEU A 83 10.74 49.29 -19.29
C LEU A 83 9.60 49.80 -20.20
N ASN A 84 8.34 49.35 -19.99
CA ASN A 84 7.16 49.75 -20.76
C ASN A 84 6.02 50.23 -19.83
N PRO A 85 5.99 51.52 -19.41
CA PRO A 85 5.05 52.00 -18.40
C PRO A 85 3.67 52.47 -18.92
N GLU A 86 3.42 52.52 -20.23
CA GLU A 86 2.24 53.24 -20.78
C GLU A 86 0.97 52.42 -21.04
N ASP A 87 0.97 51.10 -20.89
CA ASP A 87 -0.26 50.33 -21.13
C ASP A 87 -1.04 50.04 -19.84
N SER A 88 -2.15 50.76 -19.70
CA SER A 88 -3.23 50.52 -18.74
C SER A 88 -3.77 49.06 -18.81
N PRO A 89 -4.45 48.57 -17.74
CA PRO A 89 -4.43 47.17 -17.33
C PRO A 89 -5.37 46.21 -18.08
N SER A 90 -5.85 46.52 -19.29
CA SER A 90 -7.00 45.81 -19.87
C SER A 90 -6.83 45.24 -21.28
N THR A 91 -5.66 45.21 -21.90
CA THR A 91 -5.52 44.47 -23.17
C THR A 91 -4.09 43.98 -23.44
N SER A 92 -3.91 42.66 -23.39
CA SER A 92 -2.81 41.89 -24.01
C SER A 92 -1.37 42.23 -23.57
N GLN A 93 -1.00 41.84 -22.35
CA GLN A 93 0.39 41.84 -21.89
C GLN A 93 1.21 40.76 -22.64
N GLU A 94 1.75 41.11 -23.79
CA GLU A 94 2.78 40.33 -24.49
C GLU A 94 4.17 40.85 -24.09
N ILE A 95 4.96 40.01 -23.46
CA ILE A 95 6.37 40.32 -23.16
C ILE A 95 7.20 39.57 -24.20
N TYR A 96 7.87 40.32 -25.09
CA TYR A 96 8.59 39.78 -26.25
C TYR A 96 7.72 38.87 -27.15
N GLY A 97 6.46 39.23 -27.40
CA GLY A 97 5.55 38.48 -28.30
C GLY A 97 5.00 37.17 -27.72
N ILE A 98 5.16 36.93 -26.41
CA ILE A 98 4.59 35.78 -25.71
C ILE A 98 3.63 36.32 -24.65
N ARG A 99 2.38 35.83 -24.64
CA ARG A 99 1.45 36.13 -23.54
C ARG A 99 2.04 35.62 -22.24
N VAL A 100 2.05 36.46 -21.21
CA VAL A 100 2.68 36.11 -19.92
C VAL A 100 2.09 34.82 -19.31
N GLN A 101 0.81 34.53 -19.60
CA GLN A 101 0.10 33.30 -19.21
C GLN A 101 0.63 32.03 -19.89
N ASP A 102 1.31 32.14 -21.05
CA ASP A 102 1.86 31.00 -21.82
C ASP A 102 3.33 30.69 -21.46
N ILE A 103 3.94 31.49 -20.58
CA ILE A 103 5.35 31.32 -20.18
C ILE A 103 5.50 30.06 -19.32
N LEU A 104 4.66 29.91 -18.29
CA LEU A 104 4.53 28.75 -17.41
C LEU A 104 3.05 28.37 -17.30
N SER A 105 2.71 27.12 -17.65
CA SER A 105 1.33 26.62 -17.49
C SER A 105 1.02 26.35 -16.01
N ARG A 106 -0.27 26.39 -15.66
CA ARG A 106 -0.78 26.10 -14.31
C ARG A 106 -0.29 24.76 -13.75
N GLU A 107 -0.29 23.72 -14.58
CA GLU A 107 0.24 22.38 -14.23
C GLU A 107 1.71 22.41 -13.79
N LYS A 108 2.53 23.32 -14.35
CA LYS A 108 3.95 23.42 -13.97
C LYS A 108 4.13 24.12 -12.64
N PHE A 109 3.29 25.10 -12.31
CA PHE A 109 3.23 25.66 -10.96
C PHE A 109 2.83 24.60 -9.95
N GLU A 110 1.82 23.78 -10.26
CA GLU A 110 1.39 22.68 -9.40
C GLU A 110 2.52 21.69 -9.14
N VAL A 111 3.27 21.26 -10.17
CA VAL A 111 4.44 20.35 -10.01
C VAL A 111 5.57 20.98 -9.20
N MET A 112 5.85 22.28 -9.38
CA MET A 112 6.87 22.99 -8.61
C MET A 112 6.48 23.12 -7.13
N LEU A 113 5.22 23.47 -6.87
CA LEU A 113 4.66 23.55 -5.52
C LEU A 113 4.62 22.18 -4.84
N ASP A 114 4.30 21.12 -5.59
CA ASP A 114 4.35 19.73 -5.14
C ASP A 114 5.76 19.34 -4.67
N ALA A 115 6.78 19.64 -5.48
CA ALA A 115 8.18 19.33 -5.17
C ALA A 115 8.70 20.12 -3.95
N LEU A 116 8.40 21.42 -3.87
CA LEU A 116 8.82 22.27 -2.75
C LEU A 116 8.11 21.91 -1.45
N ALA A 117 6.80 21.64 -1.50
CA ALA A 117 6.02 21.21 -0.34
C ALA A 117 6.48 19.85 0.18
N THR A 118 6.93 18.97 -0.73
CA THR A 118 7.55 17.68 -0.37
C THR A 118 8.90 17.85 0.33
N SER A 119 9.66 18.91 0.05
CA SER A 119 10.93 19.18 0.73
C SER A 119 10.74 19.75 2.14
N GLY A 120 9.78 20.68 2.29
CA GLY A 120 9.34 21.19 3.60
C GLY A 120 10.39 22.00 4.38
N ARG A 121 11.52 22.40 3.76
CA ARG A 121 12.52 23.24 4.43
C ARG A 121 11.97 24.67 4.55
N PRO A 122 12.38 25.44 5.57
CA PRO A 122 11.96 26.84 5.72
C PRO A 122 12.23 27.70 4.48
N ILE A 123 13.34 27.42 3.78
CA ILE A 123 13.73 28.10 2.52
C ILE A 123 12.76 27.73 1.38
N ASP A 124 12.30 26.48 1.33
CA ASP A 124 11.34 26.02 0.33
C ASP A 124 9.94 26.59 0.60
N LEU A 125 9.53 26.71 1.88
CA LEU A 125 8.27 27.36 2.26
C LEU A 125 8.26 28.86 1.94
N GLN A 126 9.40 29.55 2.08
CA GLN A 126 9.56 30.93 1.63
C GLN A 126 9.45 31.03 0.11
N LEU A 127 10.09 30.11 -0.63
CA LEU A 127 9.98 30.09 -2.09
C LEU A 127 8.57 29.76 -2.57
N ILE A 128 7.80 28.94 -1.85
CA ILE A 128 6.37 28.75 -2.13
C ILE A 128 5.62 30.07 -1.98
N ASP A 129 5.91 30.87 -0.96
CA ASP A 129 5.27 32.19 -0.77
C ASP A 129 5.63 33.17 -1.89
N ASP A 130 6.89 33.16 -2.33
CA ASP A 130 7.36 33.93 -3.49
C ASP A 130 6.69 33.45 -4.78
N ILE A 131 6.47 32.14 -4.94
CA ILE A 131 5.79 31.56 -6.10
C ILE A 131 4.31 31.97 -6.13
N LEU A 132 3.60 31.89 -5.01
CA LEU A 132 2.20 32.29 -4.91
C LEU A 132 2.03 33.80 -5.19
N THR A 133 2.99 34.62 -4.74
CA THR A 133 3.02 36.06 -5.03
C THR A 133 3.29 36.32 -6.51
N GLY A 134 4.27 35.62 -7.09
CA GLY A 134 4.56 35.66 -8.51
C GLY A 134 3.38 35.19 -9.39
N MET A 135 2.65 34.15 -8.99
CA MET A 135 1.48 33.66 -9.71
C MET A 135 0.39 34.74 -9.85
N ALA A 136 0.10 35.46 -8.76
CA ALA A 136 -0.87 36.55 -8.76
C ALA A 136 -0.34 37.81 -9.48
N ASP A 137 0.83 38.31 -9.08
CA ASP A 137 1.33 39.62 -9.52
C ASP A 137 1.99 39.56 -10.90
N VAL A 138 2.70 38.47 -11.20
CA VAL A 138 3.51 38.32 -12.42
C VAL A 138 2.74 37.56 -13.48
N PHE A 139 2.11 36.44 -13.17
CA PHE A 139 1.46 35.58 -14.18
C PHE A 139 -0.06 35.83 -14.33
N GLN A 140 -0.67 36.66 -13.47
CA GLN A 140 -2.11 36.93 -13.42
C GLN A 140 -2.98 35.68 -13.30
N VAL A 141 -2.43 34.60 -12.73
CA VAL A 141 -3.16 33.37 -12.40
C VAL A 141 -3.25 33.32 -10.88
N PRO A 142 -4.33 33.83 -10.26
CA PRO A 142 -4.44 33.81 -8.81
C PRO A 142 -4.45 32.35 -8.32
N PRO A 143 -3.77 32.05 -7.20
CA PRO A 143 -3.86 30.72 -6.62
C PRO A 143 -5.29 30.45 -6.18
N ASP A 144 -5.73 29.21 -6.36
CA ASP A 144 -7.07 28.77 -6.02
C ASP A 144 -7.06 27.70 -4.91
N SER A 145 -8.26 27.24 -4.51
CA SER A 145 -8.39 26.22 -3.47
C SER A 145 -7.61 24.94 -3.79
N GLN A 146 -7.57 24.52 -5.05
CA GLN A 146 -6.86 23.30 -5.47
C GLN A 146 -5.34 23.45 -5.33
N THR A 147 -4.79 24.62 -5.63
CA THR A 147 -3.37 24.95 -5.44
C THR A 147 -2.95 24.76 -3.98
N HIS A 148 -3.79 25.23 -3.03
CA HIS A 148 -3.54 25.05 -1.60
C HIS A 148 -3.78 23.60 -1.12
N SER A 149 -4.74 22.88 -1.70
CA SER A 149 -4.94 21.44 -1.44
C SER A 149 -3.70 20.61 -1.77
N ILE A 150 -3.02 20.87 -2.90
CA ILE A 150 -1.80 20.15 -3.30
C ILE A 150 -0.69 20.36 -2.26
N ILE A 151 -0.49 21.61 -1.83
CA ILE A 151 0.52 21.98 -0.83
C ILE A 151 0.22 21.28 0.50
N ILE A 152 -1.03 21.34 0.98
CA ILE A 152 -1.43 20.70 2.24
C ILE A 152 -1.24 19.19 2.17
N ARG A 153 -1.65 18.54 1.07
CA ARG A 153 -1.52 17.08 0.86
C ARG A 153 -0.06 16.61 0.95
N ARG A 154 0.89 17.42 0.46
CA ARG A 154 2.33 17.12 0.54
C ARG A 154 2.96 17.48 1.88
N LEU A 155 2.55 18.57 2.51
CA LEU A 155 2.99 18.90 3.86
C LEU A 155 2.56 17.83 4.88
N ILE A 156 1.41 17.19 4.67
CA ILE A 156 0.92 16.06 5.46
C ILE A 156 1.90 14.87 5.42
N GLN A 157 2.49 14.55 4.26
CA GLN A 157 3.45 13.43 4.12
C GLN A 157 4.71 13.60 5.00
N ARG A 158 5.04 14.84 5.40
CA ARG A 158 6.16 15.15 6.30
C ARG A 158 5.82 15.09 7.79
N LYS A 159 4.54 14.94 8.14
CA LYS A 159 4.05 14.77 9.52
C LYS A 159 4.36 15.94 10.47
N ASN A 160 4.60 17.15 9.94
CA ASN A 160 4.81 18.34 10.77
C ASN A 160 3.51 19.13 10.98
N MET A 161 2.83 18.84 12.10
CA MET A 161 1.53 19.42 12.44
C MET A 161 1.52 20.95 12.55
N GLN A 162 2.62 21.56 13.02
CA GLN A 162 2.65 23.00 13.34
C GLN A 162 2.75 23.84 12.06
N THR A 163 3.51 23.36 11.08
CA THR A 163 3.63 24.01 9.77
C THR A 163 2.31 23.97 9.01
N ILE A 164 1.57 22.85 9.07
CA ILE A 164 0.27 22.71 8.39
C ILE A 164 -0.79 23.61 9.05
N HIS A 165 -0.87 23.60 10.38
CA HIS A 165 -1.80 24.47 11.11
C HIS A 165 -1.50 25.96 10.87
N ARG A 166 -0.22 26.36 10.87
CA ARG A 166 0.19 27.73 10.53
C ARG A 166 -0.13 28.09 9.07
N TRP A 167 -0.01 27.12 8.16
CA TRP A 167 -0.38 27.31 6.75
C TRP A 167 -1.87 27.61 6.59
N LEU A 168 -2.75 26.82 7.22
CA LEU A 168 -4.20 27.04 7.22
C LEU A 168 -4.59 28.41 7.79
N GLN A 169 -3.96 28.85 8.89
CA GLN A 169 -4.22 30.16 9.49
C GLN A 169 -3.75 31.34 8.62
N ASN A 170 -2.66 31.15 7.87
CA ASN A 170 -2.08 32.19 7.03
C ASN A 170 -2.60 32.18 5.59
N MET A 171 -3.36 31.14 5.19
CA MET A 171 -3.94 31.02 3.85
C MET A 171 -4.79 32.23 3.45
N PRO A 172 -5.67 32.80 4.32
CA PRO A 172 -6.40 34.04 3.99
C PRO A 172 -5.51 35.28 3.80
N LYS A 173 -4.27 35.26 4.32
CA LYS A 173 -3.31 36.38 4.22
C LYS A 173 -2.39 36.26 3.00
N LYS A 174 -2.46 35.13 2.28
CA LYS A 174 -1.64 34.86 1.10
C LYS A 174 -2.29 35.47 -0.15
N PRO A 175 -1.50 35.79 -1.19
CA PRO A 175 -2.01 36.31 -2.46
C PRO A 175 -3.11 35.39 -3.00
N GLY A 176 -4.15 35.97 -3.61
CA GLY A 176 -5.38 35.26 -3.98
C GLY A 176 -6.47 35.24 -2.91
N GLY A 177 -6.15 35.54 -1.64
CA GLY A 177 -7.14 35.70 -0.56
C GLY A 177 -8.03 34.48 -0.33
N VAL A 178 -7.53 33.29 -0.69
CA VAL A 178 -8.32 32.06 -0.67
C VAL A 178 -8.62 31.68 0.78
N ILE A 179 -9.91 31.52 1.09
CA ILE A 179 -10.35 31.09 2.41
C ILE A 179 -10.20 29.56 2.48
N PRO A 180 -9.65 28.99 3.58
CA PRO A 180 -9.62 27.54 3.76
C PRO A 180 -11.02 26.92 3.60
N THR A 181 -11.14 25.86 2.80
CA THR A 181 -12.39 25.12 2.64
C THR A 181 -12.52 24.04 3.71
N LEU A 182 -13.74 23.51 3.87
CA LEU A 182 -14.04 22.36 4.72
C LEU A 182 -13.17 21.14 4.36
N GLU A 183 -12.93 20.93 3.06
CA GLU A 183 -12.05 19.88 2.53
C GLU A 183 -10.59 20.01 3.01
N HIS A 184 -10.06 21.23 3.13
CA HIS A 184 -8.69 21.43 3.66
C HIS A 184 -8.57 21.03 5.13
N TYR A 185 -9.59 21.30 5.93
CA TYR A 185 -9.64 20.87 7.32
C TYR A 185 -9.86 19.37 7.45
N HIS A 186 -10.73 18.77 6.63
CA HIS A 186 -10.95 17.31 6.57
C HIS A 186 -9.68 16.56 6.18
N MET A 187 -8.99 17.00 5.12
CA MET A 187 -7.72 16.41 4.69
C MET A 187 -6.68 16.41 5.81
N PHE A 188 -6.64 17.47 6.62
CA PHE A 188 -5.73 17.53 7.76
C PHE A 188 -6.20 16.65 8.93
N LEU A 189 -7.51 16.64 9.24
CA LEU A 189 -8.09 15.80 10.30
C LEU A 189 -7.93 14.29 10.01
N GLU A 190 -8.09 13.86 8.76
CA GLU A 190 -7.92 12.46 8.35
C GLU A 190 -6.49 11.95 8.54
N ALA A 191 -5.50 12.85 8.38
CA ALA A 191 -4.09 12.51 8.51
C ALA A 191 -3.55 12.64 9.94
N CYS A 192 -4.27 13.35 10.83
CA CYS A 192 -3.89 13.51 12.24
C CYS A 192 -3.57 12.20 13.00
N PRO A 193 -4.27 11.06 12.78
CA PRO A 193 -3.99 9.76 13.44
C PRO A 193 -2.53 9.32 13.41
N GLU A 194 -1.80 9.70 12.37
CA GLU A 194 -0.42 9.24 12.17
C GLU A 194 0.64 10.06 12.92
N PHE A 195 0.32 11.27 13.37
CA PHE A 195 1.33 12.20 13.92
C PHE A 195 0.81 13.27 14.90
N ALA A 196 -0.48 13.29 15.23
CA ALA A 196 -1.09 14.27 16.13
C ALA A 196 -1.74 13.64 17.36
N SER A 197 -2.14 14.49 18.33
CA SER A 197 -2.90 14.06 19.51
C SER A 197 -4.38 14.41 19.35
N ILE A 198 -5.24 13.69 20.07
CA ILE A 198 -6.70 13.95 20.11
C ILE A 198 -6.99 15.38 20.57
N LYS A 199 -6.22 15.90 21.53
CA LYS A 199 -6.33 17.30 21.98
C LYS A 199 -6.03 18.28 20.85
N PHE A 200 -5.07 17.97 20.00
CA PHE A 200 -4.77 18.78 18.83
C PHE A 200 -5.88 18.72 17.78
N MET A 201 -6.45 17.54 17.52
CA MET A 201 -7.62 17.40 16.64
C MET A 201 -8.81 18.24 17.12
N ARG A 202 -9.07 18.25 18.43
CA ARG A 202 -10.07 19.13 19.06
C ARG A 202 -9.76 20.61 18.83
N ASN A 203 -8.51 21.03 19.04
CA ASN A 203 -8.11 22.40 18.77
C ASN A 203 -8.26 22.77 17.28
N LEU A 204 -8.05 21.81 16.36
CA LEU A 204 -8.22 22.02 14.93
C LEU A 204 -9.69 22.25 14.57
N VAL A 205 -10.63 21.45 15.11
CA VAL A 205 -12.08 21.68 14.93
C VAL A 205 -12.52 23.01 15.55
N GLN A 206 -11.99 23.37 16.72
CA GLN A 206 -12.23 24.71 17.29
C GLN A 206 -11.64 25.84 16.44
N SER A 207 -10.50 25.61 15.78
CA SER A 207 -9.91 26.59 14.87
C SER A 207 -10.74 26.77 13.60
N MET A 208 -11.39 25.70 13.13
CA MET A 208 -12.34 25.71 12.03
C MET A 208 -13.59 26.52 12.40
N TRP A 209 -14.13 26.31 13.61
CA TRP A 209 -15.23 27.12 14.16
C TRP A 209 -14.87 28.62 14.22
N LYS A 210 -13.69 28.96 14.75
CA LYS A 210 -13.19 30.34 14.83
C LYS A 210 -12.93 30.99 13.48
N ALA A 211 -12.64 30.18 12.46
CA ALA A 211 -12.48 30.65 11.09
C ALA A 211 -13.83 30.91 10.38
N GLY A 212 -14.97 30.66 11.06
CA GLY A 212 -16.32 30.92 10.55
C GLY A 212 -16.99 29.72 9.88
N PHE A 213 -16.40 28.53 9.97
CA PHE A 213 -16.94 27.30 9.37
C PHE A 213 -17.60 26.43 10.43
N VAL A 214 -18.88 26.09 10.21
CA VAL A 214 -19.64 25.19 11.08
C VAL A 214 -19.22 23.74 10.78
N PRO A 215 -18.67 23.00 11.77
CA PRO A 215 -18.42 21.57 11.68
C PRO A 215 -19.72 20.82 11.35
N ASN A 216 -19.66 19.98 10.33
CA ASN A 216 -20.78 19.11 9.93
C ASN A 216 -20.62 17.70 10.51
N THR A 217 -21.62 16.85 10.32
CA THR A 217 -21.59 15.44 10.74
C THR A 217 -20.34 14.73 10.24
N GLU A 218 -19.95 14.93 8.98
CA GLU A 218 -18.76 14.31 8.38
C GLU A 218 -17.46 14.72 9.09
N THR A 219 -17.34 15.97 9.55
CA THR A 219 -16.19 16.44 10.34
C THR A 219 -16.04 15.61 11.62
N TYR A 220 -17.15 15.34 12.31
CA TYR A 220 -17.15 14.53 13.52
C TYR A 220 -16.99 13.04 13.23
N LYS A 221 -17.45 12.51 12.09
CA LYS A 221 -17.16 11.13 11.66
C LYS A 221 -15.65 10.94 11.48
N ILE A 222 -15.00 11.86 10.78
CA ILE A 222 -13.53 11.86 10.59
C ILE A 222 -12.82 11.96 11.94
N PHE A 223 -13.29 12.85 12.83
CA PHE A 223 -12.73 12.98 14.17
C PHE A 223 -12.80 11.63 14.92
N VAL A 224 -13.99 11.04 15.02
CA VAL A 224 -14.20 9.78 15.76
C VAL A 224 -13.33 8.67 15.18
N ARG A 225 -13.28 8.49 13.85
CA ARG A 225 -12.38 7.51 13.20
C ARG A 225 -10.92 7.75 13.57
N GLY A 226 -10.50 9.01 13.60
CA GLY A 226 -9.13 9.36 13.93
C GLY A 226 -8.79 9.12 15.40
N ALA A 227 -9.67 9.53 16.31
CA ALA A 227 -9.51 9.32 17.74
C ALA A 227 -9.58 7.83 18.11
N TRP A 228 -10.43 7.04 17.44
CA TRP A 228 -10.52 5.59 17.60
C TRP A 228 -9.19 4.87 17.33
N LYS A 229 -8.44 5.31 16.32
CA LYS A 229 -7.12 4.77 15.99
C LYS A 229 -6.05 5.15 17.02
N MET A 230 -6.23 6.28 17.73
CA MET A 230 -5.26 6.81 18.69
C MET A 230 -5.48 6.35 20.13
N THR A 231 -6.72 6.02 20.53
CA THR A 231 -7.03 5.64 21.92
C THR A 231 -6.97 4.14 22.17
N GLU A 232 -6.25 3.74 23.21
CA GLU A 232 -6.35 2.39 23.78
C GLU A 232 -7.67 2.20 24.57
N ASN A 233 -8.15 3.26 25.24
CA ASN A 233 -9.42 3.25 25.95
C ASN A 233 -10.58 3.60 25.01
N LYS A 234 -11.28 2.57 24.54
CA LYS A 234 -12.42 2.68 23.62
C LYS A 234 -13.77 2.91 24.33
N SER A 235 -13.77 3.18 25.64
CA SER A 235 -15.03 3.41 26.36
C SER A 235 -15.79 4.62 25.79
N PRO A 236 -17.13 4.52 25.66
CA PRO A 236 -17.97 5.62 25.15
C PRO A 236 -17.78 6.92 25.94
N ALA A 237 -17.60 6.81 27.27
CA ALA A 237 -17.43 7.96 28.14
C ALA A 237 -16.11 8.72 27.94
N ALA A 238 -15.03 8.01 27.58
CA ALA A 238 -13.74 8.64 27.36
C ALA A 238 -13.59 9.22 25.94
N LEU A 239 -14.21 8.56 24.96
CA LEU A 239 -14.00 8.87 23.54
C LEU A 239 -15.18 9.62 22.92
N VAL A 240 -16.38 9.06 23.01
CA VAL A 240 -17.55 9.50 22.24
C VAL A 240 -18.28 10.65 22.95
N ILE A 241 -18.56 10.54 24.25
CA ILE A 241 -19.31 11.56 25.00
C ILE A 241 -18.68 12.97 24.90
N PRO A 242 -17.36 13.14 25.06
CA PRO A 242 -16.75 14.46 24.90
C PRO A 242 -16.92 15.03 23.49
N ILE A 243 -16.89 14.17 22.46
CA ILE A 243 -17.07 14.57 21.06
C ILE A 243 -18.54 14.90 20.78
N LEU A 244 -19.49 14.18 21.37
CA LEU A 244 -20.93 14.47 21.27
C LEU A 244 -21.28 15.81 21.91
N HIS A 245 -20.67 16.14 23.05
CA HIS A 245 -20.78 17.47 23.63
C HIS A 245 -20.19 18.55 22.71
N ASP A 246 -19.00 18.33 22.15
CA ASP A 246 -18.40 19.25 21.18
C ASP A 246 -19.30 19.43 19.94
N MET A 247 -20.02 18.38 19.53
CA MET A 247 -20.93 18.36 18.39
C MET A 247 -22.24 19.13 18.70
N ARG A 248 -22.78 18.97 19.90
CA ARG A 248 -23.91 19.77 20.41
C ARG A 248 -23.56 21.25 20.54
N ASP A 249 -22.40 21.56 21.12
CA ASP A 249 -21.94 22.95 21.29
C ASP A 249 -21.70 23.63 19.94
N ALA A 250 -21.37 22.84 18.91
CA ALA A 250 -21.29 23.27 17.52
C ALA A 250 -22.64 23.38 16.80
N GLY A 251 -23.75 23.01 17.45
CA GLY A 251 -25.11 23.19 16.91
C GLY A 251 -25.47 22.27 15.74
N THR A 252 -24.82 21.11 15.58
CA THR A 252 -25.21 20.15 14.54
C THR A 252 -26.53 19.45 14.89
N PRO A 253 -27.42 19.19 13.93
CA PRO A 253 -28.68 18.48 14.18
C PRO A 253 -28.47 16.99 14.48
N HIS A 254 -29.52 16.35 15.00
CA HIS A 254 -29.57 14.89 15.16
C HIS A 254 -29.50 14.22 13.78
N ASP A 255 -28.55 13.30 13.60
CA ASP A 255 -28.26 12.64 12.33
C ASP A 255 -28.27 11.10 12.51
N PRO A 256 -29.30 10.40 12.00
CA PRO A 256 -29.40 8.94 12.09
C PRO A 256 -28.20 8.20 11.47
N ASP A 257 -27.60 8.75 10.41
CA ASP A 257 -26.47 8.12 9.71
C ASP A 257 -25.20 8.17 10.57
N PHE A 258 -25.08 9.17 11.42
CA PHE A 258 -23.99 9.26 12.40
C PHE A 258 -24.14 8.24 13.51
N LEU A 259 -25.38 8.04 13.98
CA LEU A 259 -25.71 7.05 15.00
C LEU A 259 -25.41 5.62 14.50
N GLN A 260 -25.86 5.29 13.29
CA GLN A 260 -25.56 3.99 12.67
C GLN A 260 -24.04 3.81 12.47
N PHE A 261 -23.33 4.86 12.06
CA PHE A 261 -21.87 4.83 11.97
C PHE A 261 -21.22 4.50 13.32
N LEU A 262 -21.64 5.16 14.41
CA LEU A 262 -21.11 4.88 15.75
C LEU A 262 -21.42 3.45 16.21
N GLU A 263 -22.65 2.98 16.03
CA GLU A 263 -23.05 1.61 16.37
C GLU A 263 -22.20 0.59 15.60
N SER A 264 -22.07 0.76 14.28
CA SER A 264 -21.27 -0.12 13.43
C SER A 264 -19.79 -0.15 13.85
N LEU A 265 -19.24 0.98 14.30
CA LEU A 265 -17.84 1.11 14.72
C LEU A 265 -17.56 0.33 16.02
N TYR A 266 -18.53 0.25 16.93
CA TYR A 266 -18.42 -0.55 18.15
C TYR A 266 -18.72 -2.04 17.91
N SER A 267 -19.72 -2.36 17.10
CA SER A 267 -20.07 -3.75 16.75
C SER A 267 -18.98 -4.43 15.93
N THR A 268 -18.37 -3.75 14.95
CA THR A 268 -17.24 -4.29 14.17
C THR A 268 -16.00 -4.55 15.03
N ALA A 269 -15.87 -3.87 16.17
CA ALA A 269 -14.81 -4.10 17.13
C ALA A 269 -15.14 -5.15 18.20
N GLY A 270 -16.33 -5.78 18.14
CA GLY A 270 -16.79 -6.80 19.10
C GLY A 270 -17.14 -6.23 20.48
N LEU A 271 -17.44 -4.93 20.57
CA LEU A 271 -17.75 -4.21 21.80
C LEU A 271 -19.26 -3.91 21.91
N ASP A 272 -20.11 -4.93 21.74
CA ASP A 272 -21.56 -4.78 21.62
C ASP A 272 -22.23 -4.12 22.84
N ARG A 273 -21.69 -4.35 24.05
CA ARG A 273 -22.18 -3.68 25.27
C ARG A 273 -22.02 -2.17 25.20
N TYR A 274 -20.91 -1.70 24.64
CA TYR A 274 -20.66 -0.27 24.46
C TYR A 274 -21.42 0.33 23.28
N ALA A 275 -21.82 -0.49 22.28
CA ALA A 275 -22.68 -0.01 21.19
C ALA A 275 -24.01 0.51 21.72
N LEU A 276 -24.65 -0.22 22.64
CA LEU A 276 -25.90 0.22 23.28
C LEU A 276 -25.70 1.49 24.13
N ASP A 277 -24.62 1.56 24.90
CA ASP A 277 -24.28 2.74 25.71
C ASP A 277 -24.06 3.99 24.85
N VAL A 278 -23.52 3.83 23.64
CA VAL A 278 -23.32 4.92 22.67
C VAL A 278 -24.64 5.39 22.09
N VAL A 279 -25.58 4.50 21.80
CA VAL A 279 -26.93 4.88 21.36
C VAL A 279 -27.65 5.69 22.42
N VAL A 280 -27.58 5.24 23.68
CA VAL A 280 -28.16 5.98 24.82
C VAL A 280 -27.47 7.34 25.01
N ALA A 281 -26.14 7.38 24.92
CA ALA A 281 -25.37 8.63 25.03
C ALA A 281 -25.69 9.61 23.89
N TYR A 282 -25.87 9.13 22.66
CA TYR A 282 -26.24 9.97 21.52
C TYR A 282 -27.65 10.55 21.70
N ASN A 283 -28.63 9.69 21.99
CA ASN A 283 -30.02 10.10 22.15
C ASN A 283 -30.23 11.04 23.35
N SER A 284 -29.46 10.86 24.44
CA SER A 284 -29.49 11.78 25.60
C SER A 284 -28.87 13.15 25.31
N VAL A 285 -27.90 13.25 24.40
CA VAL A 285 -27.31 14.55 24.00
C VAL A 285 -28.27 15.34 23.10
N TYR A 286 -29.11 14.64 22.32
CA TYR A 286 -30.07 15.21 21.38
C TYR A 286 -31.54 15.11 21.83
N GLU A 287 -31.76 14.93 23.14
CA GLU A 287 -33.06 14.71 23.79
C GLU A 287 -34.13 15.80 23.50
N TYR A 288 -33.72 16.97 22.98
CA TYR A 288 -34.59 18.09 22.62
C TYR A 288 -35.07 18.10 21.15
N ALA A 289 -34.61 17.17 20.30
CA ALA A 289 -34.95 17.13 18.86
C ALA A 289 -35.87 15.96 18.45
N VAL A 290 -36.22 15.08 19.40
CA VAL A 290 -37.01 13.86 19.17
C VAL A 290 -38.40 14.07 19.75
N GLY A 291 -39.45 13.76 18.99
CA GLY A 291 -40.83 13.86 19.48
C GLY A 291 -41.04 12.97 20.73
N PRO A 292 -41.93 13.33 21.66
CA PRO A 292 -42.14 12.59 22.91
C PRO A 292 -42.47 11.10 22.69
N GLU A 293 -43.11 10.75 21.57
CA GLU A 293 -43.41 9.36 21.19
C GLU A 293 -42.17 8.52 20.87
N GLN A 294 -41.17 9.08 20.18
CA GLN A 294 -39.93 8.37 19.83
C GLN A 294 -38.97 8.25 21.03
N VAL A 295 -39.01 9.19 21.97
CA VAL A 295 -38.29 9.08 23.25
C VAL A 295 -38.87 7.94 24.08
N LEU A 296 -40.20 7.84 24.15
CA LEU A 296 -40.89 6.75 24.81
C LEU A 296 -40.54 5.40 24.13
N GLU A 297 -40.60 5.35 22.81
CA GLU A 297 -40.22 4.16 22.03
C GLU A 297 -38.79 3.69 22.35
N ASN A 298 -37.79 4.59 22.30
CA ASN A 298 -36.38 4.24 22.56
C ASN A 298 -36.13 3.75 23.99
N GLN A 299 -36.80 4.31 24.98
CA GLN A 299 -36.70 3.83 26.37
C GLN A 299 -37.24 2.40 26.50
N TRP A 300 -38.35 2.11 25.82
CA TRP A 300 -39.04 0.83 25.91
C TRP A 300 -38.43 -0.26 25.04
N ILE A 301 -37.75 0.05 23.93
CA ILE A 301 -37.04 -0.94 23.10
C ILE A 301 -36.06 -1.77 23.95
N SER A 302 -35.31 -1.15 24.86
CA SER A 302 -34.37 -1.87 25.74
C SER A 302 -35.07 -2.87 26.67
N ARG A 303 -36.28 -2.55 27.14
CA ARG A 303 -37.08 -3.40 28.04
C ARG A 303 -37.81 -4.51 27.29
N LEU A 304 -38.30 -4.22 26.09
CA LEU A 304 -39.01 -5.18 25.23
C LEU A 304 -38.04 -6.17 24.56
N SER A 305 -36.79 -5.76 24.32
CA SER A 305 -35.74 -6.59 23.72
C SER A 305 -34.94 -7.43 24.72
N ASP A 306 -35.26 -7.37 26.02
CA ASP A 306 -34.59 -8.17 27.04
C ASP A 306 -34.86 -9.67 26.83
N GLY A 307 -33.85 -10.38 26.33
CA GLY A 307 -33.91 -11.80 26.01
C GLY A 307 -34.06 -12.72 27.23
N SER A 308 -33.98 -12.19 28.46
CA SER A 308 -34.24 -12.95 29.68
C SER A 308 -35.73 -13.16 29.97
N GLN A 309 -36.61 -12.41 29.30
CA GLN A 309 -38.05 -12.47 29.51
C GLN A 309 -38.75 -13.46 28.58
N ASN A 310 -39.65 -14.26 29.15
CA ASN A 310 -40.53 -15.16 28.41
C ASN A 310 -41.36 -14.38 27.37
N PHE A 311 -41.70 -15.02 26.24
CA PHE A 311 -42.49 -14.40 25.17
C PHE A 311 -43.81 -13.78 25.69
N LYS A 312 -44.51 -14.48 26.58
CA LYS A 312 -45.75 -13.98 27.20
C LYS A 312 -45.54 -12.74 28.08
N THR A 313 -44.43 -12.67 28.82
CA THR A 313 -44.12 -11.48 29.64
C THR A 313 -43.71 -10.29 28.78
N ARG A 314 -43.10 -10.52 27.61
CA ARG A 314 -42.80 -9.47 26.62
C ARG A 314 -44.06 -8.88 25.96
N LEU A 315 -45.06 -9.70 25.68
CA LEU A 315 -46.35 -9.20 25.20
C LEU A 315 -47.12 -8.43 26.29
N GLN A 316 -46.98 -8.83 27.56
CA GLN A 316 -47.57 -8.08 28.69
C GLN A 316 -46.90 -6.72 28.88
N THR A 317 -45.58 -6.63 28.79
CA THR A 317 -44.85 -5.35 28.88
C THR A 317 -45.12 -4.43 27.69
N TYR A 318 -45.48 -4.97 26.52
CA TYR A 318 -46.03 -4.15 25.43
C TYR A 318 -47.38 -3.50 25.80
N GLY A 319 -48.24 -4.21 26.55
CA GLY A 319 -49.47 -3.64 27.09
C GLY A 319 -49.22 -2.40 27.96
N ASP A 320 -48.15 -2.41 28.76
CA ASP A 320 -47.75 -1.26 29.57
C ASP A 320 -47.22 -0.08 28.73
N TYR A 321 -46.55 -0.37 27.60
CA TYR A 321 -46.12 0.64 26.62
C TYR A 321 -47.30 1.36 25.97
N VAL A 322 -48.33 0.61 25.56
CA VAL A 322 -49.56 1.18 24.99
C VAL A 322 -50.31 2.04 26.01
N GLN A 323 -50.34 1.65 27.29
CA GLN A 323 -50.96 2.45 28.36
C GLN A 323 -50.26 3.79 28.60
N GLN A 324 -48.97 3.90 28.27
CA GLN A 324 -48.20 5.15 28.38
C GLN A 324 -48.29 6.05 27.14
N GLY A 325 -49.14 5.70 26.18
CA GLY A 325 -49.37 6.48 24.95
C GLY A 325 -48.43 6.13 23.80
N GLY A 326 -47.78 4.96 23.85
CA GLY A 326 -46.90 4.47 22.79
C GLY A 326 -47.67 3.93 21.58
N SER A 327 -47.15 4.16 20.38
CA SER A 327 -47.72 3.68 19.11
C SER A 327 -46.96 2.47 18.56
N PRO A 328 -47.65 1.52 17.88
CA PRO A 328 -46.97 0.42 17.18
C PRO A 328 -45.99 0.95 16.12
N SER A 329 -44.77 0.41 16.11
CA SER A 329 -43.73 0.76 15.14
C SER A 329 -42.96 -0.48 14.66
N SER A 330 -42.31 -0.38 13.50
CA SER A 330 -41.44 -1.45 12.97
C SER A 330 -40.30 -1.81 13.95
N ASN A 331 -39.75 -0.83 14.67
CA ASN A 331 -38.69 -1.07 15.66
C ASN A 331 -39.20 -1.88 16.86
N ILE A 332 -40.41 -1.58 17.34
CA ILE A 332 -41.06 -2.33 18.43
C ILE A 332 -41.36 -3.75 18.00
N PHE A 333 -41.84 -3.94 16.76
CA PHE A 333 -42.02 -5.27 16.19
C PHE A 333 -40.68 -6.03 16.21
N SER A 334 -39.60 -5.42 15.71
CA SER A 334 -38.27 -6.04 15.70
C SER A 334 -37.77 -6.38 17.10
N ALA A 335 -38.04 -5.52 18.10
CA ALA A 335 -37.66 -5.73 19.49
C ALA A 335 -38.40 -6.93 20.10
N LEU A 336 -39.71 -7.05 19.86
CA LEU A 336 -40.53 -8.18 20.29
C LEU A 336 -40.14 -9.48 19.60
N LEU A 337 -39.70 -9.41 18.34
CA LEU A 337 -39.31 -10.57 17.55
C LEU A 337 -37.93 -11.14 17.95
N ARG A 338 -37.10 -10.40 18.70
CA ARG A 338 -35.80 -10.91 19.19
C ARG A 338 -36.01 -12.13 20.08
N GLY A 339 -35.32 -13.24 19.80
CA GLY A 339 -35.46 -14.47 20.58
C GLY A 339 -36.78 -15.22 20.36
N CYS A 340 -37.53 -14.89 19.32
CA CYS A 340 -38.59 -15.75 18.78
C CYS A 340 -38.03 -16.66 17.69
N TYR A 341 -38.52 -17.89 17.64
CA TYR A 341 -38.06 -18.95 16.73
C TYR A 341 -39.16 -19.54 15.84
N THR A 342 -40.44 -19.25 16.13
CA THR A 342 -41.60 -19.83 15.43
C THR A 342 -42.44 -18.75 14.75
N VAL A 343 -43.04 -19.10 13.61
CA VAL A 343 -43.95 -18.20 12.86
C VAL A 343 -45.21 -17.86 13.65
N SER A 344 -45.75 -18.81 14.44
CA SER A 344 -46.90 -18.55 15.32
C SER A 344 -46.65 -17.41 16.33
N ASN A 345 -45.41 -17.25 16.81
CA ASN A 345 -45.07 -16.13 17.68
C ASN A 345 -45.00 -14.80 16.92
N MET A 346 -44.59 -14.82 15.65
CA MET A 346 -44.61 -13.64 14.78
C MET A 346 -46.05 -13.23 14.44
N GLU A 347 -46.93 -14.20 14.15
CA GLU A 347 -48.37 -13.96 13.92
C GLU A 347 -49.02 -13.37 15.17
N MET A 348 -48.75 -13.92 16.36
CA MET A 348 -49.24 -13.33 17.61
C MET A 348 -48.74 -11.89 17.82
N ILE A 349 -47.50 -11.58 17.44
CA ILE A 349 -46.99 -10.20 17.49
C ILE A 349 -47.73 -9.33 16.46
N ALA A 350 -47.90 -9.81 15.24
CA ALA A 350 -48.62 -9.10 14.17
C ALA A 350 -50.05 -8.77 14.59
N ASP A 351 -50.77 -9.73 15.17
CA ASP A 351 -52.13 -9.56 15.70
C ASP A 351 -52.19 -8.54 16.83
N THR A 352 -51.21 -8.57 17.76
CA THR A 352 -51.16 -7.60 18.87
C THR A 352 -50.78 -6.19 18.45
N LEU A 353 -50.00 -6.04 17.38
CA LEU A 353 -49.56 -4.75 16.86
C LEU A 353 -50.49 -4.19 15.77
N GLY A 354 -51.34 -5.03 15.18
CA GLY A 354 -52.13 -4.68 14.00
C GLY A 354 -51.29 -4.36 12.77
N MET A 355 -50.11 -4.99 12.64
CA MET A 355 -49.17 -4.76 11.54
C MET A 355 -48.84 -6.05 10.83
N ASP A 356 -48.89 -6.04 9.50
CA ASP A 356 -48.48 -7.19 8.69
C ASP A 356 -46.96 -7.41 8.77
N PRO A 357 -46.47 -8.67 8.82
CA PRO A 357 -45.05 -8.96 8.86
C PRO A 357 -44.33 -8.49 7.59
N THR A 358 -43.28 -7.68 7.75
CA THR A 358 -42.44 -7.23 6.61
C THR A 358 -41.29 -8.19 6.32
N THR A 359 -40.64 -8.04 5.16
CA THR A 359 -39.43 -8.80 4.77
C THR A 359 -38.34 -8.80 5.86
N GLN A 360 -38.17 -7.68 6.59
CA GLN A 360 -37.19 -7.55 7.67
C GLN A 360 -37.54 -8.41 8.89
N ASN A 361 -38.82 -8.61 9.17
CA ASN A 361 -39.30 -9.46 10.26
C ASN A 361 -39.00 -10.94 9.95
N TRP A 362 -39.26 -11.38 8.73
CA TRP A 362 -38.90 -12.72 8.26
C TRP A 362 -37.40 -12.99 8.32
N ASN A 363 -36.57 -12.04 7.87
CA ASN A 363 -35.11 -12.14 7.98
C ASN A 363 -34.65 -12.29 9.43
N THR A 364 -35.21 -11.49 10.35
CA THR A 364 -34.85 -11.58 11.77
C THR A 364 -35.20 -12.94 12.37
N LEU A 365 -36.33 -13.54 11.98
CA LEU A 365 -36.75 -14.87 12.42
C LEU A 365 -35.81 -15.98 11.90
N ILE A 366 -35.42 -15.89 10.63
CA ILE A 366 -34.45 -16.81 9.99
C ILE A 366 -33.10 -16.69 10.69
N THR A 367 -32.60 -15.47 10.88
CA THR A 367 -31.32 -15.19 11.54
C THR A 367 -31.30 -15.72 12.98
N ASN A 368 -32.40 -15.62 13.72
CA ASN A 368 -32.52 -16.18 15.07
C ASN A 368 -32.37 -17.72 15.07
N ASN A 369 -33.04 -18.41 14.15
CA ASN A 369 -32.95 -19.87 14.03
C ASN A 369 -31.56 -20.34 13.59
N VAL A 370 -30.92 -19.62 12.66
CA VAL A 370 -29.54 -19.89 12.23
C VAL A 370 -28.57 -19.73 13.41
N LYS A 371 -28.70 -18.65 14.20
CA LYS A 371 -27.87 -18.43 15.41
C LYS A 371 -28.10 -19.49 16.49
N ALA A 372 -29.32 -20.02 16.60
CA ALA A 372 -29.65 -21.13 17.49
C ALA A 372 -29.19 -22.50 16.96
N GLY A 373 -28.63 -22.57 15.75
CA GLY A 373 -28.19 -23.81 15.10
C GLY A 373 -29.33 -24.68 14.54
N GLN A 374 -30.56 -24.17 14.51
CA GLN A 374 -31.76 -24.88 14.03
C GLN A 374 -31.95 -24.65 12.53
N LEU A 375 -31.02 -25.15 11.71
CA LEU A 375 -30.99 -24.91 10.27
C LEU A 375 -32.20 -25.50 9.53
N GLU A 376 -32.67 -26.69 9.91
CA GLU A 376 -33.86 -27.32 9.31
C GLU A 376 -35.12 -26.46 9.52
N ASN A 377 -35.29 -25.90 10.72
CA ASN A 377 -36.40 -25.00 11.02
C ASN A 377 -36.28 -23.68 10.24
N ALA A 378 -35.05 -23.17 10.06
CA ALA A 378 -34.81 -21.98 9.26
C ALA A 378 -35.23 -22.17 7.78
N LEU A 379 -35.01 -23.36 7.21
CA LEU A 379 -35.44 -23.70 5.84
C LEU A 379 -36.97 -23.79 5.72
N VAL A 380 -37.65 -24.37 6.71
CA VAL A 380 -39.12 -24.41 6.75
C VAL A 380 -39.70 -22.99 6.83
N ILE A 381 -39.11 -22.13 7.66
CA ILE A 381 -39.52 -20.72 7.78
C ILE A 381 -39.28 -19.97 6.48
N TYR A 382 -38.18 -20.26 5.77
CA TYR A 382 -37.91 -19.67 4.46
C TYR A 382 -38.98 -20.05 3.42
N GLN A 383 -39.37 -21.32 3.34
CA GLN A 383 -40.47 -21.76 2.48
C GLN A 383 -41.80 -21.07 2.83
N GLN A 384 -42.07 -20.85 4.12
CA GLN A 384 -43.24 -20.12 4.58
C GLN A 384 -43.17 -18.63 4.21
N ALA A 385 -42.00 -18.01 4.25
CA ALA A 385 -41.79 -16.64 3.80
C ALA A 385 -42.06 -16.48 2.29
N LEU A 386 -41.60 -17.44 1.47
CA LEU A 386 -41.90 -17.48 0.03
C LEU A 386 -43.41 -17.63 -0.22
N ALA A 387 -44.08 -18.52 0.51
CA ALA A 387 -45.53 -18.70 0.42
C ALA A 387 -46.32 -17.43 0.84
N ALA A 388 -45.75 -16.62 1.73
CA ALA A 388 -46.29 -15.32 2.12
C ALA A 388 -45.97 -14.18 1.11
N GLY A 389 -45.27 -14.48 0.01
CA GLY A 389 -44.97 -13.53 -1.06
C GLY A 389 -43.69 -12.71 -0.85
N VAL A 390 -42.84 -13.08 0.11
CA VAL A 390 -41.55 -12.43 0.34
C VAL A 390 -40.59 -12.81 -0.79
N GLN A 391 -39.95 -11.81 -1.41
CA GLN A 391 -38.96 -12.05 -2.45
C GLN A 391 -37.66 -12.60 -1.85
N PRO A 392 -36.98 -13.56 -2.52
CA PRO A 392 -35.72 -14.11 -2.06
C PRO A 392 -34.57 -13.12 -2.31
N GLU A 393 -34.52 -12.06 -1.50
CA GLU A 393 -33.42 -11.11 -1.50
C GLU A 393 -32.19 -11.68 -0.77
N ALA A 394 -31.01 -11.15 -1.09
CA ALA A 394 -29.76 -11.55 -0.44
C ALA A 394 -29.76 -11.38 1.08
N SER A 395 -30.57 -10.45 1.59
CA SER A 395 -30.77 -10.24 3.02
C SER A 395 -31.40 -11.45 3.73
N VAL A 396 -32.28 -12.18 3.04
CA VAL A 396 -33.02 -13.35 3.55
C VAL A 396 -32.22 -14.64 3.32
N VAL A 397 -31.59 -14.76 2.16
CA VAL A 397 -30.86 -15.97 1.74
C VAL A 397 -29.47 -16.05 2.39
N GLY A 398 -28.77 -14.92 2.54
CA GLY A 398 -27.40 -14.85 3.07
C GLY A 398 -27.20 -15.51 4.45
N PRO A 399 -28.07 -15.25 5.45
CA PRO A 399 -27.98 -15.91 6.76
C PRO A 399 -28.10 -17.44 6.68
N ILE A 400 -29.00 -17.97 5.85
CA ILE A 400 -29.23 -19.42 5.67
C ILE A 400 -27.97 -20.05 5.08
N LEU A 401 -27.50 -19.52 3.96
CA LEU A 401 -26.31 -20.04 3.27
C LEU A 401 -25.06 -19.95 4.18
N LYS A 402 -24.91 -18.85 4.94
CA LYS A 402 -23.80 -18.69 5.88
C LYS A 402 -23.87 -19.74 7.01
N GLY A 403 -25.07 -20.03 7.49
CA GLY A 403 -25.31 -21.07 8.50
C GLY A 403 -24.97 -22.48 8.01
N ILE A 404 -25.32 -22.80 6.76
CA ILE A 404 -25.08 -24.12 6.15
C ILE A 404 -23.59 -24.29 5.78
N PHE A 405 -23.02 -23.33 5.05
CA PHE A 405 -21.74 -23.52 4.36
C PHE A 405 -20.51 -22.90 5.05
N ASN A 406 -20.70 -21.92 5.93
CA ASN A 406 -19.60 -21.28 6.67
C ASN A 406 -19.48 -21.80 8.11
N SER A 407 -20.13 -22.92 8.44
CA SER A 407 -19.96 -23.61 9.71
C SER A 407 -18.69 -24.48 9.72
N ASP A 408 -18.07 -24.65 10.90
CA ASP A 408 -16.86 -25.47 11.08
C ASP A 408 -17.13 -26.99 10.90
N LYS A 409 -18.40 -27.40 10.87
CA LYS A 409 -18.82 -28.78 10.62
C LYS A 409 -19.21 -28.94 9.15
N ALA A 410 -18.75 -30.00 8.50
CA ALA A 410 -19.21 -30.32 7.16
C ALA A 410 -20.75 -30.47 7.18
N PRO A 411 -21.48 -29.77 6.29
CA PRO A 411 -22.93 -29.92 6.23
C PRO A 411 -23.28 -31.37 5.86
N SER A 412 -24.38 -31.87 6.41
CA SER A 412 -24.97 -33.14 5.95
C SER A 412 -25.35 -33.00 4.48
N GLU A 413 -25.22 -34.08 3.70
CA GLU A 413 -25.51 -34.11 2.25
C GLU A 413 -26.89 -33.50 1.93
N ALA A 414 -27.93 -33.85 2.69
CA ALA A 414 -29.27 -33.29 2.53
C ALA A 414 -29.35 -31.77 2.82
N LEU A 415 -28.58 -31.26 3.79
CA LEU A 415 -28.55 -29.82 4.10
C LEU A 415 -27.75 -29.04 3.05
N ALA A 416 -26.74 -29.67 2.44
CA ALA A 416 -25.98 -29.09 1.34
C ALA A 416 -26.87 -28.96 0.08
N ASP A 417 -27.64 -30.01 -0.24
CA ASP A 417 -28.59 -29.99 -1.36
C ASP A 417 -29.65 -28.90 -1.18
N HIS A 418 -30.28 -28.81 0.01
CA HIS A 418 -31.24 -27.75 0.30
C HIS A 418 -30.63 -26.34 0.28
N GLY A 419 -29.38 -26.18 0.74
CA GLY A 419 -28.65 -24.92 0.61
C GLY A 419 -28.38 -24.56 -0.86
N LEU A 420 -28.19 -25.56 -1.71
CA LEU A 420 -28.02 -25.38 -3.15
C LEU A 420 -29.32 -24.96 -3.83
N ASP A 421 -30.43 -25.61 -3.49
CA ASP A 421 -31.76 -25.28 -3.99
C ASP A 421 -32.09 -23.81 -3.69
N VAL A 422 -31.89 -23.39 -2.44
CA VAL A 422 -32.09 -21.99 -2.00
C VAL A 422 -31.24 -21.01 -2.81
N TYR A 423 -29.99 -21.38 -3.11
CA TYR A 423 -29.11 -20.54 -3.92
C TYR A 423 -29.54 -20.50 -5.40
N THR A 424 -30.00 -21.61 -5.98
CA THR A 424 -30.52 -21.62 -7.35
C THR A 424 -31.80 -20.79 -7.49
N GLU A 425 -32.65 -20.78 -6.47
CA GLU A 425 -33.86 -19.96 -6.38
C GLU A 425 -33.53 -18.47 -6.20
N PHE A 426 -32.43 -18.15 -5.51
CA PHE A 426 -31.89 -16.79 -5.47
C PHE A 426 -31.39 -16.35 -6.85
N CYS A 427 -30.62 -17.19 -7.55
CA CYS A 427 -30.10 -16.87 -8.89
C CYS A 427 -31.20 -16.69 -9.94
N SER A 428 -32.30 -17.43 -9.86
CA SER A 428 -33.42 -17.33 -10.82
C SER A 428 -34.23 -16.03 -10.65
N ASN A 429 -34.23 -15.45 -9.46
CA ASN A 429 -35.00 -14.26 -9.11
C ASN A 429 -34.16 -12.97 -9.05
N ALA A 430 -32.83 -13.06 -9.07
CA ALA A 430 -31.94 -11.90 -9.00
C ALA A 430 -32.06 -11.00 -10.24
N LEU A 431 -32.43 -9.73 -10.02
CA LEU A 431 -32.34 -8.67 -11.02
C LEU A 431 -30.87 -8.38 -11.39
N PRO A 432 -30.58 -7.81 -12.57
CA PRO A 432 -29.20 -7.61 -13.06
C PRO A 432 -28.32 -6.65 -12.25
N GLU A 433 -28.87 -5.87 -11.32
CA GLU A 433 -28.12 -4.89 -10.53
C GLU A 433 -27.56 -5.55 -9.27
N THR A 434 -26.24 -5.78 -9.26
CA THR A 434 -25.55 -6.46 -8.16
C THR A 434 -25.37 -5.57 -6.95
N SER A 435 -26.04 -5.91 -5.84
CA SER A 435 -25.75 -5.37 -4.53
C SER A 435 -24.46 -6.01 -3.96
N PRO A 436 -23.71 -5.32 -3.08
CA PRO A 436 -22.50 -5.89 -2.46
C PRO A 436 -22.78 -7.15 -1.62
N LEU A 437 -24.02 -7.33 -1.13
CA LEU A 437 -24.43 -8.55 -0.42
C LEU A 437 -24.52 -9.76 -1.37
N ASP A 438 -24.89 -9.55 -2.63
CA ASP A 438 -24.97 -10.63 -3.63
C ASP A 438 -23.57 -11.20 -3.89
N LEU A 439 -22.56 -10.31 -3.92
CA LEU A 439 -21.17 -10.70 -4.07
C LEU A 439 -20.70 -11.60 -2.91
N GLU A 440 -20.97 -11.21 -1.65
CA GLU A 440 -20.59 -12.03 -0.49
C GLU A 440 -21.21 -13.43 -0.52
N ILE A 441 -22.45 -13.55 -1.00
CA ILE A 441 -23.15 -14.83 -1.16
C ILE A 441 -22.46 -15.69 -2.23
N HIS A 442 -22.19 -15.12 -3.40
CA HIS A 442 -21.48 -15.82 -4.48
C HIS A 442 -20.08 -16.29 -4.04
N GLN A 443 -19.36 -15.46 -3.28
CA GLN A 443 -18.06 -15.80 -2.71
C GLN A 443 -18.14 -16.97 -1.72
N MET A 444 -19.11 -16.91 -0.81
CA MET A 444 -19.35 -17.98 0.16
C MET A 444 -19.68 -19.30 -0.56
N MET A 445 -20.52 -19.26 -1.59
CA MET A 445 -20.90 -20.46 -2.35
C MET A 445 -19.74 -21.06 -3.13
N LEU A 446 -18.88 -20.25 -3.75
CA LEU A 446 -17.67 -20.74 -4.40
C LEU A 446 -16.76 -21.49 -3.40
N LYS A 447 -16.56 -20.93 -2.21
CA LYS A 447 -15.79 -21.57 -1.13
C LYS A 447 -16.46 -22.84 -0.60
N ALA A 448 -17.79 -22.89 -0.60
CA ALA A 448 -18.55 -24.04 -0.16
C ALA A 448 -18.46 -25.21 -1.16
N LEU A 449 -18.65 -24.89 -2.43
CA LEU A 449 -18.57 -25.85 -3.53
C LEU A 449 -17.18 -26.43 -3.70
N SER A 450 -16.11 -25.68 -3.34
CA SER A 450 -14.77 -26.24 -3.31
C SER A 450 -14.63 -27.39 -2.32
N LYS A 451 -15.28 -27.30 -1.17
CA LYS A 451 -15.30 -28.37 -0.16
C LYS A 451 -16.12 -29.59 -0.61
N LEU A 452 -17.19 -29.36 -1.37
CA LEU A 452 -18.13 -30.40 -1.83
C LEU A 452 -17.71 -31.06 -3.17
N GLN A 453 -16.72 -30.50 -3.86
CA GLN A 453 -16.18 -30.98 -5.15
C GLN A 453 -17.19 -31.06 -6.30
N ASP A 454 -18.32 -30.34 -6.23
CA ASP A 454 -19.28 -30.30 -7.33
C ASP A 454 -18.81 -29.37 -8.46
N THR A 455 -18.34 -29.99 -9.53
CA THR A 455 -17.75 -29.31 -10.71
C THR A 455 -18.80 -28.66 -11.62
N ASN A 456 -20.01 -29.22 -11.70
CA ASN A 456 -21.03 -28.73 -12.62
C ASN A 456 -21.62 -27.40 -12.13
N LEU A 457 -21.93 -27.33 -10.84
CA LEU A 457 -22.52 -26.14 -10.26
C LEU A 457 -21.52 -24.98 -10.16
N THR A 458 -20.25 -25.31 -9.90
CA THR A 458 -19.13 -24.37 -9.97
C THR A 458 -19.02 -23.70 -11.35
N GLU A 459 -19.17 -24.47 -12.43
CA GLU A 459 -19.12 -23.94 -13.79
C GLU A 459 -20.29 -22.98 -14.09
N ILE A 460 -21.50 -23.32 -13.63
CA ILE A 460 -22.70 -22.48 -13.76
C ILE A 460 -22.49 -21.14 -13.04
N ILE A 461 -22.02 -21.17 -11.79
CA ILE A 461 -21.77 -19.96 -10.99
C ILE A 461 -20.68 -19.10 -11.63
N MET A 462 -19.58 -19.71 -12.11
CA MET A 462 -18.54 -18.95 -12.80
C MET A 462 -19.03 -18.29 -14.08
N LYS A 463 -19.91 -18.96 -14.84
CA LYS A 463 -20.49 -18.40 -16.06
C LYS A 463 -21.42 -17.24 -15.74
N GLU A 464 -22.23 -17.36 -14.69
CA GLU A 464 -23.12 -16.31 -14.21
C GLU A 464 -22.34 -15.09 -13.70
N LEU A 465 -21.29 -15.31 -12.89
CA LEU A 465 -20.44 -14.23 -12.38
C LEU A 465 -19.65 -13.53 -13.49
N LYS A 466 -19.20 -14.27 -14.52
CA LYS A 466 -18.58 -13.69 -15.72
C LYS A 466 -19.55 -12.87 -16.55
N ALA A 467 -20.81 -13.29 -16.66
CA ALA A 467 -21.84 -12.51 -17.33
C ALA A 467 -22.13 -11.18 -16.62
N ARG A 468 -21.78 -11.07 -15.33
CA ARG A 468 -21.98 -9.90 -14.47
C ARG A 468 -20.72 -9.04 -14.25
N ASP A 469 -19.63 -9.30 -14.96
CA ASP A 469 -18.35 -8.55 -14.92
C ASP A 469 -17.74 -8.35 -13.51
N VAL A 470 -17.99 -9.31 -12.61
CA VAL A 470 -17.42 -9.28 -11.25
C VAL A 470 -15.94 -9.73 -11.30
N PRO A 471 -15.01 -9.05 -10.59
CA PRO A 471 -13.60 -9.44 -10.55
C PRO A 471 -13.36 -10.69 -9.68
N ILE A 472 -13.75 -11.85 -10.22
CA ILE A 472 -13.69 -13.18 -9.58
C ILE A 472 -12.25 -13.74 -9.51
N SER A 473 -11.35 -13.19 -10.33
CA SER A 473 -10.02 -13.77 -10.58
C SER A 473 -9.13 -13.83 -9.35
N SER A 474 -9.11 -12.78 -8.53
CA SER A 474 -8.32 -12.73 -7.28
C SER A 474 -8.79 -13.77 -6.26
N MET A 475 -10.10 -13.98 -6.17
CA MET A 475 -10.70 -14.94 -5.24
C MET A 475 -10.45 -16.38 -5.68
N VAL A 476 -10.72 -16.70 -6.95
CA VAL A 476 -10.47 -18.06 -7.49
C VAL A 476 -9.00 -18.43 -7.36
N THR A 477 -8.09 -17.47 -7.59
CA THR A 477 -6.66 -17.68 -7.38
C THR A 477 -6.34 -18.04 -5.92
N SER A 478 -6.90 -17.31 -4.95
CA SER A 478 -6.69 -17.60 -3.53
C SER A 478 -7.26 -18.97 -3.10
N MET A 479 -8.41 -19.36 -3.65
CA MET A 479 -9.02 -20.66 -3.41
C MET A 479 -8.17 -21.80 -3.97
N ILE A 480 -7.76 -21.70 -5.24
CA ILE A 480 -6.90 -22.70 -5.87
C ILE A 480 -5.62 -22.88 -5.06
N LEU A 481 -4.98 -21.79 -4.64
CA LEU A 481 -3.76 -21.87 -3.83
C LEU A 481 -3.97 -22.55 -2.48
N THR A 482 -5.11 -22.28 -1.82
CA THR A 482 -5.43 -22.87 -0.52
C THR A 482 -5.68 -24.37 -0.65
N GLU A 483 -6.47 -24.78 -1.64
CA GLU A 483 -6.78 -26.19 -1.93
C GLU A 483 -5.54 -26.95 -2.42
N MET A 484 -4.72 -26.33 -3.27
CA MET A 484 -3.43 -26.91 -3.70
C MET A 484 -2.50 -27.20 -2.53
N ASN A 485 -2.43 -26.31 -1.54
CA ASN A 485 -1.58 -26.50 -0.36
C ASN A 485 -2.09 -27.63 0.57
N GLN A 486 -3.37 -27.99 0.49
CA GLN A 486 -3.95 -29.10 1.26
C GLN A 486 -3.82 -30.45 0.53
N ALA A 487 -3.51 -30.46 -0.77
CA ALA A 487 -3.32 -31.68 -1.53
C ALA A 487 -2.11 -32.48 -1.04
N SER A 488 -2.24 -33.81 -1.00
CA SER A 488 -1.14 -34.72 -0.62
C SER A 488 -0.18 -35.03 -1.77
N ALA A 489 -0.61 -34.85 -3.02
CA ALA A 489 0.16 -35.13 -4.23
C ALA A 489 -0.06 -34.08 -5.32
N TYR A 490 0.89 -33.96 -6.25
CA TYR A 490 0.80 -32.99 -7.35
C TYR A 490 -0.34 -33.29 -8.33
N GLN A 491 -0.81 -34.54 -8.43
CA GLN A 491 -1.98 -34.88 -9.25
C GLN A 491 -3.25 -34.23 -8.69
N GLY A 492 -3.48 -34.30 -7.37
CA GLY A 492 -4.63 -33.66 -6.73
C GLY A 492 -4.60 -32.14 -6.88
N ALA A 493 -3.42 -31.52 -6.69
CA ALA A 493 -3.24 -30.10 -6.94
C ALA A 493 -3.52 -29.70 -8.41
N LEU A 494 -3.21 -30.58 -9.37
CA LEU A 494 -3.50 -30.37 -10.79
C LEU A 494 -4.99 -30.53 -11.11
N GLU A 495 -5.69 -31.45 -10.45
CA GLU A 495 -7.15 -31.62 -10.60
C GLU A 495 -7.89 -30.39 -10.08
N VAL A 496 -7.49 -29.87 -8.92
CA VAL A 496 -7.97 -28.58 -8.40
C VAL A 496 -7.76 -27.47 -9.43
N TYR A 497 -6.55 -27.33 -9.98
CA TYR A 497 -6.31 -26.34 -11.04
C TYR A 497 -7.26 -26.51 -12.24
N LYS A 498 -7.39 -27.74 -12.75
CA LYS A 498 -8.20 -28.02 -13.94
C LYS A 498 -9.68 -27.70 -13.73
N ALA A 499 -10.19 -27.92 -12.51
CA ALA A 499 -11.58 -27.60 -12.15
C ALA A 499 -11.85 -26.08 -12.22
N TYR A 500 -10.90 -25.26 -11.75
CA TYR A 500 -11.11 -23.82 -11.59
C TYR A 500 -10.40 -22.94 -12.64
N ARG A 501 -9.73 -23.54 -13.64
CA ARG A 501 -8.89 -22.81 -14.61
C ARG A 501 -9.62 -21.74 -15.42
N PHE A 502 -10.93 -21.88 -15.62
CA PHE A 502 -11.70 -20.94 -16.43
C PHE A 502 -11.94 -19.61 -15.71
N GLY A 503 -11.83 -19.55 -14.39
CA GLY A 503 -12.01 -18.32 -13.60
C GLY A 503 -10.77 -17.44 -13.46
N LEU A 504 -9.64 -17.81 -14.07
CA LEU A 504 -8.36 -17.12 -13.89
C LEU A 504 -8.14 -15.99 -14.90
N ASP A 505 -7.57 -14.89 -14.43
CA ASP A 505 -7.01 -13.83 -15.26
C ASP A 505 -5.50 -14.05 -15.48
N ALA A 506 -4.85 -13.16 -16.23
CA ALA A 506 -3.42 -13.26 -16.53
C ALA A 506 -2.55 -13.35 -15.26
N GLN A 507 -2.85 -12.55 -14.23
CA GLN A 507 -2.11 -12.56 -12.96
C GLN A 507 -2.41 -13.81 -12.13
N GLY A 508 -3.65 -14.30 -12.17
CA GLY A 508 -4.09 -15.51 -11.51
C GLY A 508 -3.38 -16.75 -12.06
N TYR A 509 -3.21 -16.87 -13.38
CA TYR A 509 -2.40 -17.93 -13.97
C TYR A 509 -0.94 -17.86 -13.51
N GLU A 510 -0.35 -16.68 -13.40
CA GLU A 510 1.02 -16.50 -12.88
C GLU A 510 1.13 -16.94 -11.41
N GLN A 511 0.20 -16.51 -10.55
CA GLN A 511 0.19 -16.84 -9.13
C GLN A 511 -0.07 -18.32 -8.88
N VAL A 512 -1.01 -18.94 -9.59
CA VAL A 512 -1.27 -20.38 -9.51
C VAL A 512 -0.06 -21.17 -10.00
N LEU A 513 0.60 -20.75 -11.08
CA LEU A 513 1.82 -21.40 -11.55
C LEU A 513 2.95 -21.29 -10.52
N GLU A 514 3.15 -20.13 -9.89
CA GLU A 514 4.15 -19.95 -8.83
C GLU A 514 3.81 -20.79 -7.59
N GLY A 515 2.56 -20.80 -7.16
CA GLY A 515 2.07 -21.64 -6.06
C GLY A 515 2.27 -23.13 -6.32
N PHE A 516 1.91 -23.60 -7.51
CA PHE A 516 2.12 -24.99 -7.92
C PHE A 516 3.61 -25.35 -7.95
N CYS A 517 4.48 -24.45 -8.43
CA CYS A 517 5.94 -24.65 -8.41
C CYS A 517 6.48 -24.72 -6.97
N LEU A 518 6.00 -23.88 -6.06
CA LEU A 518 6.41 -23.87 -4.65
C LEU A 518 5.92 -25.12 -3.91
N PHE A 519 4.67 -25.53 -4.11
CA PHE A 519 4.10 -26.75 -3.57
C PHE A 519 4.95 -27.98 -3.92
N CYS A 520 5.31 -28.11 -5.21
CA CYS A 520 6.15 -29.20 -5.69
C CYS A 520 7.55 -29.21 -5.05
N LEU A 521 8.12 -28.04 -4.72
CA LEU A 521 9.43 -27.93 -4.09
C LEU A 521 9.41 -28.20 -2.57
N GLN A 522 8.30 -27.92 -1.90
CA GLN A 522 8.16 -28.08 -0.45
C GLN A 522 7.90 -29.54 -0.04
N GLN A 523 7.07 -30.25 -0.78
CA GLN A 523 6.61 -31.59 -0.43
C GLN A 523 7.61 -32.72 -0.80
N ASN A 524 8.85 -32.41 -1.19
CA ASN A 524 9.93 -33.37 -1.56
C ASN A 524 9.59 -34.40 -2.66
N PHE A 525 8.42 -34.31 -3.30
CA PHE A 525 8.00 -35.26 -4.33
C PHE A 525 8.77 -35.06 -5.63
N HIS A 526 9.03 -36.18 -6.31
CA HIS A 526 9.54 -36.29 -7.67
C HIS A 526 9.11 -35.11 -8.54
N VAL A 527 10.08 -34.37 -9.13
CA VAL A 527 9.79 -33.22 -10.01
C VAL A 527 8.75 -33.63 -11.04
N PRO A 528 7.56 -32.99 -11.07
CA PRO A 528 6.52 -33.35 -12.02
C PRO A 528 6.99 -33.21 -13.46
N PRO A 529 6.42 -34.00 -14.40
CA PRO A 529 6.71 -33.84 -15.82
C PRO A 529 6.50 -32.39 -16.26
N LEU A 530 7.46 -31.87 -17.02
CA LEU A 530 7.46 -30.47 -17.46
C LEU A 530 6.24 -30.10 -18.32
N THR A 531 5.63 -31.12 -18.93
CA THR A 531 4.37 -31.01 -19.67
C THR A 531 3.25 -30.39 -18.84
N ILE A 532 3.26 -30.52 -17.51
CA ILE A 532 2.23 -29.98 -16.64
C ILE A 532 2.37 -28.46 -16.53
N TYR A 533 3.57 -27.93 -16.26
CA TYR A 533 3.79 -26.49 -16.21
C TYR A 533 3.47 -25.83 -17.56
N PHE A 534 3.88 -26.47 -18.66
CA PHE A 534 3.54 -25.99 -19.99
C PHE A 534 2.06 -26.14 -20.35
N SER A 535 1.32 -27.10 -19.75
CA SER A 535 -0.13 -27.15 -19.90
C SER A 535 -0.81 -25.95 -19.26
N ILE A 536 -0.33 -25.47 -18.11
CA ILE A 536 -0.86 -24.25 -17.47
C ILE A 536 -0.61 -23.03 -18.37
N VAL A 537 0.59 -22.91 -18.94
CA VAL A 537 0.93 -21.83 -19.88
C VAL A 537 0.11 -21.93 -21.17
N LYS A 538 -0.14 -23.16 -21.67
CA LYS A 538 -1.00 -23.38 -22.83
C LYS A 538 -2.45 -22.96 -22.54
N ASP A 539 -2.97 -23.33 -21.37
CA ASP A 539 -4.32 -22.98 -20.95
C ASP A 539 -4.47 -21.44 -20.85
N MET A 540 -3.46 -20.73 -20.30
CA MET A 540 -3.38 -19.26 -20.31
C MET A 540 -3.46 -18.68 -21.73
N LYS A 541 -2.71 -19.24 -22.70
CA LYS A 541 -2.75 -18.81 -24.11
C LYS A 541 -4.11 -19.09 -24.75
N THR A 542 -4.73 -20.23 -24.46
CA THR A 542 -6.07 -20.57 -24.99
C THR A 542 -7.17 -19.69 -24.41
N ALA A 543 -6.98 -19.18 -23.19
CA ALA A 543 -7.87 -18.21 -22.57
C ALA A 543 -7.74 -16.79 -23.16
N GLY A 544 -6.83 -16.57 -24.10
CA GLY A 544 -6.62 -15.28 -24.77
C GLY A 544 -5.59 -14.38 -24.09
N PHE A 545 -4.91 -14.85 -23.04
CA PHE A 545 -3.87 -14.09 -22.35
C PHE A 545 -2.48 -14.42 -22.94
N PRO A 546 -1.68 -13.43 -23.34
CA PRO A 546 -0.34 -13.67 -23.85
C PRO A 546 0.60 -14.14 -22.74
N ALA A 547 1.53 -15.06 -23.05
CA ALA A 547 2.55 -15.46 -22.09
C ALA A 547 3.51 -14.28 -21.81
N THR A 548 3.77 -14.02 -20.53
CA THR A 548 4.62 -12.92 -20.04
C THR A 548 6.01 -13.43 -19.66
N SER A 549 7.00 -12.52 -19.56
CA SER A 549 8.33 -12.86 -19.02
C SER A 549 8.26 -13.48 -17.62
N SER A 550 7.29 -13.07 -16.80
CA SER A 550 7.06 -13.57 -15.44
C SER A 550 6.82 -15.08 -15.41
N VAL A 551 5.97 -15.59 -16.30
CA VAL A 551 5.65 -17.01 -16.43
C VAL A 551 6.91 -17.85 -16.66
N TYR A 552 7.77 -17.42 -17.60
CA TYR A 552 9.01 -18.13 -17.90
C TYR A 552 10.03 -17.99 -16.76
N ILE A 553 10.10 -16.84 -16.07
CA ILE A 553 10.94 -16.66 -14.87
C ILE A 553 10.55 -17.65 -13.77
N ILE A 554 9.25 -17.88 -13.53
CA ILE A 554 8.74 -18.83 -12.53
C ILE A 554 9.23 -20.25 -12.86
N ILE A 555 9.04 -20.69 -14.11
CA ILE A 555 9.46 -22.03 -14.58
C ILE A 555 10.98 -22.19 -14.49
N LEU A 556 11.74 -21.18 -14.92
CA LEU A 556 13.21 -21.19 -14.84
C LEU A 556 13.68 -21.25 -13.39
N ARG A 557 13.09 -20.48 -12.48
CA ARG A 557 13.46 -20.52 -11.04
C ARG A 557 13.26 -21.91 -10.45
N LEU A 558 12.17 -22.59 -10.81
CA LEU A 558 11.93 -24.00 -10.44
C LEU A 558 13.05 -24.91 -10.97
N LEU A 559 13.36 -24.83 -12.27
CA LEU A 559 14.42 -25.63 -12.90
C LEU A 559 15.80 -25.38 -12.27
N GLY A 560 16.14 -24.12 -11.97
CA GLY A 560 17.41 -23.76 -11.32
C GLY A 560 17.51 -24.28 -9.88
N ARG A 561 16.42 -24.24 -9.11
CA ARG A 561 16.35 -24.83 -7.76
C ARG A 561 16.47 -26.34 -7.81
N ALA A 562 15.75 -27.00 -8.73
CA ALA A 562 15.87 -28.45 -8.96
C ALA A 562 17.29 -28.85 -9.38
N GLY A 563 17.93 -28.05 -10.24
CA GLY A 563 19.34 -28.23 -10.61
C GLY A 563 20.28 -28.15 -9.41
N THR A 564 20.06 -27.20 -8.50
CA THR A 564 20.86 -27.09 -7.26
C THR A 564 20.69 -28.32 -6.35
N LEU A 565 19.47 -28.87 -6.27
CA LEU A 565 19.19 -30.10 -5.52
C LEU A 565 19.83 -31.34 -6.17
N SER A 566 19.94 -31.37 -7.50
CA SER A 566 20.60 -32.46 -8.24
C SER A 566 22.07 -32.68 -7.90
N HIS A 567 22.75 -31.62 -7.45
CA HIS A 567 24.13 -31.70 -6.98
C HIS A 567 24.27 -32.31 -5.59
N ARG A 568 23.23 -32.21 -4.76
CA ARG A 568 23.25 -32.64 -3.35
C ARG A 568 22.60 -34.01 -3.13
N ARG A 569 21.66 -34.42 -3.98
CA ARG A 569 20.88 -35.65 -3.83
C ARG A 569 21.07 -36.59 -5.03
N VAL A 570 21.36 -37.86 -4.75
CA VAL A 570 21.65 -38.89 -5.78
C VAL A 570 20.47 -39.12 -6.71
N GLU A 571 19.25 -39.14 -6.18
CA GLU A 571 18.00 -39.33 -6.95
C GLU A 571 17.80 -38.27 -8.04
N TYR A 572 18.18 -37.02 -7.76
CA TYR A 572 18.03 -35.90 -8.68
C TYR A 572 19.16 -35.82 -9.71
N ARG A 573 20.28 -36.52 -9.49
CA ARG A 573 21.41 -36.56 -10.43
C ARG A 573 21.00 -37.22 -11.76
N VAL A 574 20.11 -38.22 -11.71
CA VAL A 574 19.54 -38.88 -12.91
C VAL A 574 18.63 -37.93 -13.71
N LEU A 575 18.03 -36.94 -13.04
CA LEU A 575 17.15 -35.95 -13.67
C LEU A 575 17.93 -34.79 -14.30
N SER A 576 19.23 -34.62 -14.04
CA SER A 576 20.05 -33.52 -14.57
C SER A 576 19.93 -33.38 -16.09
N GLY A 577 20.06 -34.47 -16.86
CA GLY A 577 19.90 -34.46 -18.31
C GLY A 577 18.50 -34.02 -18.77
N LYS A 578 17.44 -34.41 -18.03
CA LYS A 578 16.06 -33.98 -18.32
C LYS A 578 15.87 -32.49 -18.00
N LEU A 579 16.45 -31.99 -16.91
CA LEU A 579 16.40 -30.56 -16.54
C LEU A 579 17.16 -29.68 -17.54
N VAL A 580 18.28 -30.16 -18.08
CA VAL A 580 19.01 -29.46 -19.14
C VAL A 580 18.18 -29.40 -20.42
N ALA A 581 17.60 -30.52 -20.86
CA ALA A 581 16.73 -30.56 -22.03
C ALA A 581 15.51 -29.63 -21.85
N ALA A 582 14.94 -29.58 -20.65
CA ALA A 582 13.85 -28.67 -20.29
C ALA A 582 14.24 -27.20 -20.44
N THR A 583 15.39 -26.83 -19.87
CA THR A 583 15.90 -25.46 -19.90
C THR A 583 16.18 -25.02 -21.33
N LYS A 584 16.70 -25.92 -22.18
CA LYS A 584 16.85 -25.68 -23.62
C LYS A 584 15.52 -25.45 -24.33
N ARG A 585 14.50 -26.27 -24.06
CA ARG A 585 13.14 -26.03 -24.60
C ARG A 585 12.55 -24.70 -24.14
N VAL A 586 12.72 -24.33 -22.87
CA VAL A 586 12.29 -23.01 -22.36
C VAL A 586 13.03 -21.89 -23.09
N HIS A 587 14.36 -22.03 -23.27
CA HIS A 587 15.16 -21.07 -24.03
C HIS A 587 14.66 -20.94 -25.48
N ASP A 588 14.43 -22.05 -26.18
CA ASP A 588 13.91 -22.05 -27.54
C ASP A 588 12.55 -21.34 -27.60
N LEU A 589 11.65 -21.63 -26.66
CA LEU A 589 10.35 -20.94 -26.55
C LEU A 589 10.52 -19.44 -26.32
N ILE A 590 11.38 -19.01 -25.39
CA ILE A 590 11.65 -17.58 -25.15
C ILE A 590 12.16 -16.88 -26.42
N THR A 591 12.99 -17.57 -27.23
CA THR A 591 13.51 -17.00 -28.47
C THR A 591 12.52 -16.98 -29.63
N LEU A 592 11.55 -17.90 -29.64
CA LEU A 592 10.53 -18.03 -30.68
C LEU A 592 9.25 -17.25 -30.37
N GLU A 593 9.02 -16.91 -29.10
CA GLU A 593 7.80 -16.22 -28.69
C GLU A 593 7.79 -14.77 -29.19
N SER A 594 6.82 -14.43 -30.04
CA SER A 594 6.64 -13.08 -30.55
C SER A 594 5.78 -12.19 -29.65
N SER A 595 5.16 -12.76 -28.61
CA SER A 595 4.16 -12.05 -27.78
C SER A 595 4.78 -11.06 -26.80
N PHE A 596 6.07 -11.21 -26.47
CA PHE A 596 6.76 -10.33 -25.55
C PHE A 596 8.22 -10.19 -25.92
N PHE A 597 8.86 -9.15 -25.37
CA PHE A 597 10.27 -8.90 -25.58
C PHE A 597 11.06 -9.29 -24.33
N PRO A 598 11.97 -10.29 -24.41
CA PRO A 598 12.74 -10.75 -23.25
C PRO A 598 13.53 -9.63 -22.58
N ASP A 599 13.23 -9.40 -21.30
CA ASP A 599 13.89 -8.40 -20.47
C ASP A 599 15.21 -8.92 -19.89
N THR A 600 16.06 -8.01 -19.37
CA THR A 600 17.35 -8.39 -18.77
C THR A 600 17.16 -9.38 -17.62
N ARG A 601 16.05 -9.27 -16.89
CA ARG A 601 15.72 -10.16 -15.76
C ARG A 601 15.47 -11.60 -16.21
N LEU A 602 14.70 -11.81 -17.28
CA LEU A 602 14.47 -13.14 -17.84
C LEU A 602 15.77 -13.77 -18.33
N TRP A 603 16.60 -13.00 -19.03
CA TRP A 603 17.91 -13.49 -19.49
C TRP A 603 18.85 -13.81 -18.33
N ASN A 604 18.88 -12.99 -17.29
CA ASN A 604 19.63 -13.26 -16.06
C ASN A 604 19.17 -14.54 -15.37
N GLN A 605 17.85 -14.74 -15.28
CA GLN A 605 17.30 -15.96 -14.69
C GLN A 605 17.66 -17.18 -15.54
N LEU A 606 17.60 -17.09 -16.87
CA LEU A 606 18.03 -18.17 -17.77
C LEU A 606 19.52 -18.48 -17.61
N LEU A 607 20.37 -17.45 -17.54
CA LEU A 607 21.80 -17.58 -17.29
C LEU A 607 22.09 -18.28 -15.95
N ASP A 608 21.39 -17.87 -14.88
CA ASP A 608 21.48 -18.50 -13.55
C ASP A 608 21.00 -19.96 -13.56
N THR A 609 19.96 -20.29 -14.33
CA THR A 609 19.54 -21.69 -14.46
C THR A 609 20.58 -22.57 -15.15
N TYR A 610 21.15 -22.13 -16.27
CA TYR A 610 22.22 -22.88 -16.94
C TYR A 610 23.47 -22.99 -16.06
N SER A 611 23.78 -21.93 -15.31
CA SER A 611 24.85 -21.92 -14.30
C SER A 611 24.67 -23.01 -13.24
N ARG A 612 23.46 -23.15 -12.70
CA ARG A 612 23.13 -24.15 -11.67
C ARG A 612 23.04 -25.57 -12.22
N LEU A 613 22.85 -25.74 -13.51
CA LEU A 613 22.85 -27.03 -14.20
C LEU A 613 24.23 -27.42 -14.78
N ASP A 614 25.28 -26.67 -14.46
CA ASP A 614 26.66 -26.86 -14.96
C ASP A 614 26.77 -26.90 -16.50
N CYS A 615 25.84 -26.24 -17.19
CA CYS A 615 25.86 -26.09 -18.65
C CYS A 615 26.74 -24.92 -19.06
N HIS A 616 28.04 -25.00 -18.75
CA HIS A 616 28.96 -23.88 -18.91
C HIS A 616 28.97 -23.33 -20.34
N ALA A 617 29.03 -24.19 -21.37
CA ALA A 617 29.04 -23.75 -22.77
C ALA A 617 27.79 -22.93 -23.16
N ASP A 618 26.61 -23.32 -22.68
CA ASP A 618 25.36 -22.60 -22.93
C ASP A 618 25.35 -21.23 -22.22
N VAL A 619 25.93 -21.13 -21.01
CA VAL A 619 26.13 -19.86 -20.29
C VAL A 619 27.03 -18.92 -21.09
N LEU A 620 28.17 -19.40 -21.61
CA LEU A 620 29.10 -18.59 -22.38
C LEU A 620 28.45 -18.04 -23.66
N ARG A 621 27.71 -18.90 -24.37
CA ARG A 621 26.96 -18.51 -25.57
C ARG A 621 25.92 -17.44 -25.27
N LEU A 622 25.16 -17.61 -24.18
CA LEU A 622 24.16 -16.64 -23.77
C LEU A 622 24.80 -15.32 -23.32
N TRP A 623 25.92 -15.38 -22.62
CA TRP A 623 26.71 -14.20 -22.26
C TRP A 623 27.19 -13.43 -23.48
N ASP A 624 27.72 -14.09 -24.50
CA ASP A 624 28.17 -13.44 -25.73
C ASP A 624 27.02 -12.73 -26.45
N GLN A 625 25.82 -13.32 -26.46
CA GLN A 625 24.61 -12.68 -26.99
C GLN A 625 24.22 -11.44 -26.17
N MET A 626 24.12 -11.55 -24.84
CA MET A 626 23.76 -10.45 -23.96
C MET A 626 24.79 -9.30 -24.00
N TYR A 627 26.08 -9.63 -24.08
CA TYR A 627 27.16 -8.66 -24.23
C TYR A 627 27.06 -7.90 -25.55
N THR A 628 26.68 -8.58 -26.63
CA THR A 628 26.47 -7.97 -27.95
C THR A 628 25.26 -7.04 -27.93
N TRP A 629 24.15 -7.47 -27.34
CA TRP A 629 22.94 -6.65 -27.16
C TRP A 629 23.11 -5.49 -26.18
N ARG A 630 24.19 -5.47 -25.40
CA ARG A 630 24.45 -4.50 -24.32
C ARG A 630 23.37 -4.51 -23.24
N ARG A 631 22.83 -5.69 -22.94
CA ARG A 631 21.77 -5.88 -21.93
C ARG A 631 22.26 -6.81 -20.84
N TYR A 632 23.00 -6.23 -19.91
CA TYR A 632 23.52 -6.92 -18.74
C TYR A 632 23.65 -5.93 -17.59
N ASP A 633 23.44 -6.43 -16.37
CA ASP A 633 23.55 -5.69 -15.12
C ASP A 633 24.61 -6.34 -14.21
N ASN A 634 24.73 -5.84 -12.98
CA ASN A 634 25.66 -6.39 -12.00
C ASN A 634 25.30 -7.84 -11.64
N ASP A 635 24.03 -8.23 -11.65
CA ASP A 635 23.61 -9.60 -11.35
C ASP A 635 24.02 -10.56 -12.48
N THR A 636 23.89 -10.14 -13.75
CA THR A 636 24.41 -10.90 -14.90
C THR A 636 25.89 -11.18 -14.72
N VAL A 637 26.67 -10.14 -14.44
CA VAL A 637 28.14 -10.23 -14.34
C VAL A 637 28.56 -11.10 -13.15
N SER A 638 27.83 -11.04 -12.03
CA SER A 638 28.06 -11.89 -10.86
C SER A 638 27.84 -13.36 -11.20
N THR A 639 26.73 -13.69 -11.86
CA THR A 639 26.41 -15.04 -12.33
C THR A 639 27.45 -15.58 -13.32
N VAL A 640 27.94 -14.74 -14.24
CA VAL A 640 29.03 -15.12 -15.16
C VAL A 640 30.32 -15.42 -14.39
N PHE A 641 30.73 -14.59 -13.42
CA PHE A 641 31.94 -14.91 -12.65
C PHE A 641 31.77 -16.13 -11.74
N GLN A 642 30.57 -16.37 -11.20
CA GLN A 642 30.27 -17.59 -10.45
C GLN A 642 30.34 -18.85 -11.34
N THR A 643 29.91 -18.76 -12.59
CA THR A 643 30.07 -19.87 -13.55
C THR A 643 31.52 -20.07 -13.95
N CYS A 644 32.27 -18.99 -14.18
CA CYS A 644 33.72 -19.05 -14.38
C CYS A 644 34.43 -19.77 -13.23
N ARG A 645 34.03 -19.46 -11.99
CA ARG A 645 34.55 -20.10 -10.78
C ARG A 645 34.29 -21.61 -10.76
N ARG A 646 33.09 -22.06 -11.13
CA ARG A 646 32.75 -23.49 -11.20
C ARG A 646 33.46 -24.21 -12.35
N PHE A 647 33.55 -23.55 -13.50
CA PHE A 647 34.18 -24.11 -14.70
C PHE A 647 35.72 -24.14 -14.61
N GLY A 648 36.33 -23.26 -13.80
CA GLY A 648 37.77 -23.22 -13.59
C GLY A 648 38.58 -22.68 -14.78
N SER A 649 37.96 -21.93 -15.69
CA SER A 649 38.66 -21.40 -16.88
C SER A 649 39.24 -20.01 -16.66
N LEU A 650 40.57 -19.92 -16.56
CA LEU A 650 41.30 -18.64 -16.44
C LEU A 650 41.12 -17.75 -17.67
N ARG A 651 41.20 -18.35 -18.86
CA ARG A 651 41.16 -17.63 -20.15
C ARG A 651 39.87 -16.84 -20.26
N PHE A 652 38.73 -17.50 -20.03
CA PHE A 652 37.43 -16.86 -20.15
C PHE A 652 37.16 -15.85 -19.03
N THR A 653 37.65 -16.12 -17.81
CA THR A 653 37.57 -15.18 -16.68
C THR A 653 38.27 -13.86 -16.99
N ARG A 654 39.50 -13.92 -17.53
CA ARG A 654 40.27 -12.72 -17.93
C ARG A 654 39.65 -12.02 -19.13
N GLU A 655 39.22 -12.78 -20.14
CA GLU A 655 38.58 -12.21 -21.33
C GLU A 655 37.30 -11.44 -20.98
N THR A 656 36.47 -11.99 -20.11
CA THR A 656 35.24 -11.35 -19.64
C THR A 656 35.54 -10.06 -18.88
N TYR A 657 36.54 -10.09 -17.98
CA TYR A 657 36.98 -8.90 -17.26
C TYR A 657 37.49 -7.79 -18.19
N GLU A 658 38.37 -8.13 -19.14
CA GLU A 658 38.90 -7.14 -20.10
C GLU A 658 37.80 -6.58 -21.02
N ARG A 659 36.86 -7.42 -21.46
CA ARG A 659 35.69 -6.99 -22.25
C ARG A 659 34.79 -6.01 -21.48
N LEU A 660 34.62 -6.20 -20.17
CA LEU A 660 33.84 -5.30 -19.31
C LEU A 660 34.61 -4.01 -18.99
N ARG A 661 35.91 -4.12 -18.74
CA ARG A 661 36.81 -2.98 -18.51
C ARG A 661 36.89 -2.04 -19.71
N LYS A 662 37.03 -2.58 -20.93
CA LYS A 662 37.03 -1.79 -22.18
C LYS A 662 35.77 -0.96 -22.38
N ARG A 663 34.64 -1.38 -21.78
CA ARG A 663 33.36 -0.68 -21.86
C ARG A 663 33.08 0.19 -20.62
N ASN A 664 34.05 0.37 -19.72
CA ASN A 664 33.91 1.14 -18.49
C ASN A 664 32.73 0.68 -17.60
N PHE A 665 32.44 -0.62 -17.55
CA PHE A 665 31.40 -1.16 -16.69
C PHE A 665 31.82 -1.08 -15.21
N ARG A 666 30.96 -0.55 -14.35
CA ARG A 666 31.24 -0.37 -12.92
C ARG A 666 30.84 -1.62 -12.13
N PHE A 667 31.82 -2.25 -11.50
CA PHE A 667 31.62 -3.48 -10.73
C PHE A 667 31.04 -3.18 -9.33
N SER A 668 30.08 -3.98 -8.88
CA SER A 668 29.67 -4.00 -7.47
C SER A 668 30.67 -4.78 -6.61
N LEU A 669 30.56 -4.66 -5.28
CA LEU A 669 31.35 -5.46 -4.34
C LEU A 669 31.19 -6.98 -4.59
N ASP A 670 29.97 -7.43 -4.90
CA ASP A 670 29.70 -8.85 -5.20
C ASP A 670 30.32 -9.30 -6.52
N ASN A 671 30.40 -8.41 -7.52
CA ASN A 671 31.11 -8.70 -8.77
C ASN A 671 32.60 -8.90 -8.52
N TRP A 672 33.22 -8.03 -7.71
CA TRP A 672 34.62 -8.16 -7.32
C TRP A 672 34.88 -9.43 -6.51
N ASN A 673 34.03 -9.72 -5.51
CA ASN A 673 34.08 -10.95 -4.73
C ASN A 673 34.02 -12.19 -5.64
N SER A 674 33.09 -12.20 -6.59
CA SER A 674 32.90 -13.33 -7.52
C SER A 674 34.08 -13.48 -8.49
N TYR A 675 34.63 -12.37 -9.01
CA TYR A 675 35.81 -12.37 -9.87
C TYR A 675 37.06 -12.85 -9.14
N ILE A 676 37.32 -12.33 -7.94
CA ILE A 676 38.44 -12.76 -7.09
C ILE A 676 38.30 -14.23 -6.73
N ALA A 677 37.10 -14.68 -6.34
CA ALA A 677 36.83 -16.09 -6.06
C ALA A 677 37.10 -16.99 -7.28
N ALA A 678 36.75 -16.53 -8.48
CA ALA A 678 37.03 -17.26 -9.72
C ALA A 678 38.54 -17.36 -10.00
N LEU A 679 39.30 -16.26 -9.86
CA LEU A 679 40.76 -16.26 -10.01
C LEU A 679 41.44 -17.17 -8.98
N CYS A 680 40.97 -17.13 -7.74
CA CYS A 680 41.40 -18.00 -6.67
C CYS A 680 41.20 -19.47 -7.02
N THR A 681 40.02 -19.88 -7.50
CA THR A 681 39.78 -21.30 -7.88
C THR A 681 40.70 -21.82 -8.97
N VAL A 682 41.20 -20.94 -9.86
CA VAL A 682 42.13 -21.32 -10.92
C VAL A 682 43.61 -21.23 -10.46
N GLY A 683 43.86 -20.76 -9.24
CA GLY A 683 45.20 -20.66 -8.65
C GLY A 683 45.98 -19.38 -8.99
N ASP A 684 45.37 -18.41 -9.67
CA ASP A 684 46.02 -17.13 -10.04
C ASP A 684 45.91 -16.09 -8.91
N LEU A 685 46.63 -16.38 -7.83
CA LEU A 685 46.63 -15.59 -6.59
C LEU A 685 47.23 -14.19 -6.77
N ASN A 686 48.17 -14.02 -7.70
CA ASN A 686 48.82 -12.72 -7.93
C ASN A 686 47.85 -11.73 -8.60
N THR A 687 47.09 -12.18 -9.61
CA THR A 687 46.06 -11.35 -10.24
C THR A 687 44.90 -11.09 -9.27
N ALA A 688 44.53 -12.08 -8.45
CA ALA A 688 43.52 -11.90 -7.40
C ALA A 688 43.92 -10.82 -6.37
N LEU A 689 45.17 -10.80 -5.91
CA LEU A 689 45.69 -9.74 -5.04
C LEU A 689 45.73 -8.38 -5.70
N LYS A 690 46.14 -8.32 -6.97
CA LYS A 690 46.16 -7.07 -7.73
C LYS A 690 44.73 -6.52 -7.86
N ALA A 691 43.76 -7.39 -8.14
CA ALA A 691 42.35 -7.03 -8.18
C ALA A 691 41.87 -6.45 -6.83
N LEU A 692 42.15 -7.15 -5.72
CA LEU A 692 41.78 -6.73 -4.36
C LEU A 692 42.43 -5.39 -3.94
N CYS A 693 43.75 -5.29 -4.07
CA CYS A 693 44.50 -4.20 -3.45
C CYS A 693 44.53 -2.92 -4.29
N VAL A 694 44.43 -3.04 -5.62
CA VAL A 694 44.66 -1.94 -6.56
C VAL A 694 43.45 -1.67 -7.44
N GLU A 695 42.88 -2.70 -8.07
CA GLU A 695 41.84 -2.48 -9.09
C GLU A 695 40.46 -2.19 -8.48
N MET A 696 40.12 -2.78 -7.32
CA MET A 696 38.89 -2.47 -6.57
C MET A 696 38.85 -1.02 -6.11
N THR A 697 39.93 -0.56 -5.47
CA THR A 697 40.03 0.79 -4.92
C THR A 697 40.14 1.85 -6.01
N ALA A 698 40.84 1.57 -7.11
CA ALA A 698 40.90 2.45 -8.28
C ALA A 698 39.51 2.66 -8.92
N ASN A 699 38.61 1.69 -8.81
CA ASN A 699 37.23 1.79 -9.29
C ASN A 699 36.25 2.33 -8.23
N GLY A 700 36.75 2.81 -7.08
CA GLY A 700 35.96 3.45 -6.03
C GLY A 700 35.21 2.48 -5.11
N VAL A 701 35.53 1.18 -5.13
CA VAL A 701 34.93 0.17 -4.24
C VAL A 701 35.94 -0.22 -3.17
N LYS A 702 35.57 -0.04 -1.90
CA LYS A 702 36.42 -0.44 -0.77
C LYS A 702 36.30 -1.96 -0.53
N PRO A 703 37.41 -2.70 -0.44
CA PRO A 703 37.38 -4.13 -0.12
C PRO A 703 36.95 -4.37 1.33
N GLU A 704 36.16 -5.44 1.56
CA GLU A 704 35.73 -5.85 2.89
C GLU A 704 36.56 -7.04 3.43
N VAL A 705 36.47 -7.29 4.74
CA VAL A 705 37.09 -8.45 5.40
C VAL A 705 36.68 -9.77 4.72
N ARG A 706 35.42 -9.87 4.28
CA ARG A 706 34.92 -11.02 3.51
C ARG A 706 35.69 -11.22 2.20
N THR A 707 35.99 -10.14 1.47
CA THR A 707 36.73 -10.19 0.19
C THR A 707 38.17 -10.69 0.40
N ALA A 708 38.85 -10.22 1.46
CA ALA A 708 40.18 -10.71 1.80
C ALA A 708 40.17 -12.18 2.25
N ASN A 709 39.15 -12.58 3.01
CA ASN A 709 39.00 -13.96 3.46
C ASN A 709 38.78 -14.95 2.29
N ILE A 710 38.18 -14.53 1.17
CA ILE A 710 38.07 -15.36 -0.05
C ILE A 710 39.45 -15.82 -0.53
N ILE A 711 40.45 -14.94 -0.49
CA ILE A 711 41.83 -15.26 -0.87
C ILE A 711 42.50 -16.05 0.26
N LEU A 712 42.41 -15.58 1.50
CA LEU A 712 43.16 -16.12 2.64
C LEU A 712 42.69 -17.51 3.12
N HIS A 713 41.44 -17.90 2.84
CA HIS A 713 40.89 -19.22 3.21
C HIS A 713 41.03 -20.28 2.11
N GLN A 714 41.69 -19.96 1.00
CA GLN A 714 41.93 -20.93 -0.06
C GLN A 714 42.81 -22.09 0.42
N GLU A 715 42.46 -23.33 0.06
CA GLU A 715 43.15 -24.53 0.55
C GLU A 715 44.63 -24.59 0.18
N SER A 716 45.02 -24.06 -0.98
CA SER A 716 46.41 -23.94 -1.43
C SER A 716 47.28 -23.04 -0.53
N LEU A 717 46.67 -22.28 0.37
CA LEU A 717 47.34 -21.35 1.29
C LEU A 717 47.32 -21.84 2.75
N LYS A 718 46.77 -23.02 3.03
CA LYS A 718 46.84 -23.62 4.37
C LYS A 718 48.28 -24.06 4.66
N GLY A 719 48.91 -23.46 5.68
CA GLY A 719 50.23 -23.88 6.20
C GLY A 719 51.46 -23.45 5.40
N THR A 720 51.33 -22.58 4.39
CA THR A 720 52.44 -22.22 3.48
C THR A 720 52.97 -20.80 3.70
N ALA A 721 54.26 -20.57 3.42
CA ALA A 721 54.90 -19.25 3.45
C ALA A 721 54.23 -18.23 2.51
N LEU A 722 53.52 -18.71 1.47
CA LEU A 722 52.69 -17.92 0.58
C LEU A 722 51.59 -17.16 1.33
N ARG A 723 50.95 -17.77 2.35
CA ARG A 723 49.92 -17.07 3.14
C ARG A 723 50.50 -15.85 3.86
N SER A 724 51.67 -15.99 4.49
CA SER A 724 52.38 -14.89 5.15
C SER A 724 52.80 -13.79 4.16
N GLN A 725 53.21 -14.16 2.94
CA GLN A 725 53.51 -13.20 1.87
C GLN A 725 52.26 -12.46 1.36
N MET A 726 51.10 -13.13 1.34
CA MET A 726 49.85 -12.47 0.96
C MET A 726 49.36 -11.53 2.06
N PHE A 727 49.49 -11.92 3.34
CA PHE A 727 49.24 -11.04 4.48
C PHE A 727 50.13 -9.78 4.46
N SER A 728 51.44 -9.92 4.19
CA SER A 728 52.35 -8.77 4.11
C SER A 728 52.05 -7.85 2.92
N ARG A 729 51.61 -8.39 1.79
CA ARG A 729 51.16 -7.60 0.63
C ARG A 729 49.84 -6.86 0.90
N ILE A 730 48.90 -7.48 1.61
CA ILE A 730 47.66 -6.81 2.04
C ILE A 730 47.99 -5.69 3.03
N GLN A 731 48.86 -5.93 4.02
CA GLN A 731 49.34 -4.90 4.96
C GLN A 731 49.96 -3.70 4.24
N LYS A 732 50.78 -3.96 3.21
CA LYS A 732 51.48 -2.90 2.45
C LYS A 732 50.53 -2.05 1.61
N HIS A 733 49.52 -2.65 0.99
CA HIS A 733 48.67 -1.96 0.01
C HIS A 733 47.28 -1.55 0.54
N GLN A 734 46.81 -2.16 1.64
CA GLN A 734 45.51 -1.92 2.28
C GLN A 734 45.64 -2.04 3.82
N PRO A 735 46.23 -1.03 4.50
CA PRO A 735 46.52 -1.10 5.94
C PRO A 735 45.26 -1.08 6.82
N GLU A 736 44.20 -0.35 6.42
CA GLU A 736 42.92 -0.30 7.15
C GLU A 736 42.24 -1.69 7.20
N LEU A 737 42.16 -2.36 6.05
CA LEU A 737 41.61 -3.72 5.94
C LEU A 737 42.41 -4.76 6.74
N TYR A 738 43.74 -4.57 6.84
CA TYR A 738 44.62 -5.45 7.62
C TYR A 738 44.34 -5.36 9.12
N GLU A 739 44.10 -4.17 9.65
CA GLU A 739 43.74 -3.99 11.06
C GLU A 739 42.35 -4.58 11.37
N GLU A 740 41.38 -4.45 10.46
CA GLU A 740 40.05 -5.10 10.60
C GLU A 740 40.13 -6.63 10.57
N LEU A 741 40.95 -7.20 9.69
CA LEU A 741 41.24 -8.64 9.64
C LEU A 741 41.88 -9.15 10.94
N LYS A 742 42.79 -8.36 11.53
CA LYS A 742 43.47 -8.68 12.79
C LYS A 742 42.53 -8.59 13.99
N ALA A 743 41.60 -7.63 13.98
CA ALA A 743 40.58 -7.50 15.01
C ALA A 743 39.63 -8.70 15.05
N GLN A 744 39.23 -9.25 13.89
CA GLN A 744 38.40 -10.47 13.82
C GLN A 744 39.16 -11.78 14.14
N ALA A 745 40.49 -11.79 14.04
CA ALA A 745 41.32 -12.96 14.29
C ALA A 745 41.72 -13.15 15.77
N ARG A 746 41.42 -12.18 16.66
CA ARG A 746 41.56 -12.36 18.11
C ARG A 746 40.34 -13.13 18.63
N PRO A 747 40.49 -14.38 19.12
CA PRO A 747 39.37 -15.07 19.76
C PRO A 747 39.03 -14.38 21.09
N ASN A 748 37.75 -14.41 21.46
CA ASN A 748 37.28 -14.12 22.80
C ASN A 748 38.08 -14.95 23.82
N THR A 749 39.09 -14.36 24.45
CA THR A 749 39.76 -14.87 25.65
C THR A 749 39.61 -13.83 26.75
N GLU A 750 38.37 -13.54 27.12
CA GLU A 750 37.99 -12.86 28.36
C GLU A 750 36.68 -13.51 28.83
N ASP A 751 36.77 -14.75 29.32
CA ASP A 751 35.82 -15.27 30.31
C ASP A 751 36.40 -16.53 30.98
N GLY A 752 36.62 -16.42 32.29
CA GLY A 752 37.26 -17.41 33.15
C GLY A 752 38.47 -16.79 33.84
N GLY A 753 38.49 -16.51 35.13
CA GLY A 753 37.54 -16.78 36.19
C GLY A 753 38.31 -16.59 37.49
N ASP A 754 38.08 -15.48 38.18
CA ASP A 754 38.54 -15.30 39.56
C ASP A 754 37.29 -15.33 40.44
N LEU A 755 37.10 -16.43 41.16
CA LEU A 755 36.34 -16.50 42.41
C LEU A 755 36.74 -17.81 43.12
N GLU A 756 37.90 -17.78 43.76
CA GLU A 756 38.12 -18.49 45.01
C GLU A 756 37.76 -17.54 46.17
N SER A 757 37.17 -18.14 47.21
CA SER A 757 37.07 -17.71 48.61
C SER A 757 35.87 -16.87 49.08
N SER A 758 35.24 -17.47 50.12
CA SER A 758 34.26 -16.97 51.11
C SER A 758 32.80 -16.82 50.71
#